data_AF-A0A4R8QE86-F1
#
_entry.id   AF-A0A4R8QE86-F1
#
_cell.length_a   1.000
_cell.length_b   1.000
_cell.length_c   1.000
_cell.angle_alpha   90.00
_cell.angle_beta   90.00
_cell.angle_gamma   90.00
#
_symmetry.space_group_name_H-M   'P 1'
#
loop_
_entity.id
_entity.type
_entity.pdbx_description
1 polymer ?
#
loop_
_entity_poly.entity_id
_entity_poly.type
_entity_poly.pdbx_seq_one_letter_code
_entity_poly.pdbx_strand_id
1 'polypeptide(L)'
;MAASGGAQNPLLGPRVHDSVHSSDADQVSTTITYSDAAPWESDRCSPGGDGGDKQLKSSATEYTIDRDSASDVPKAWDGQKRNRPKASWRPKWLRPLVLACFGGLFLGFSIALPVMLWYSTEHNGLAKTKQNFGYVWRFGPTGVLTIVAAFWARVESQTLRYMPWVTLSQGKTPDYDVDYMSMLSPVVLYQSLRRKHWMVLMVLVASLLIRAEIVLAPGLFNLSPVLERRPVEIQTMDYFNQTWASGEDSLGRKAYIVRYTARAIDDFEMQYPFGASKEVAYQTFQLTENGRRGTVDQPVRAQVDGFFTDIECRKIEGFRAGPMVNNTVTPGSWQYEHDLEYYFEGCWEPVKSAMTQVPALRPGAEWEYDLLPPSIPWASEQRPCSTLPQQKEQNLYVQLRYGASNRNSTTRLVREPELLDVHGVLCAATAWLSKVEVADDGVSPNVTILPNQVATPIDANVWKIANQANSGKTPIEVIPNLANATDINEVMRNASVNLMLRYGPLIGHYLLRQTEQADSVAEMQLSTYRLALTPQVCVPMLVVSLLITLIIVTTATFSSRRHTAIWHRDPATVLGNLLYFKQHPDTHRRILGDKPPVDSLKEAWSHCTFSPVVLRTWAQLAFTVFVAGVVVALGTTLRESQSHRGLAGVDETGYWYLLWTSLPALVMICIALYTSSTDAVLRGLATLHSLAVAPRSSRRHLDVSMTDMLGLRALLEAGRRRMWTIATSQVMVLLCGFLTTLAAVLFNVETVPRETALRLPQQSWFGDRLNTTHSPDEVAQVQNLQSLVARRSEGNLTYPKHTYATLAFPAVDERIVLDSMGPGYPGVRMRLPAAKLTPSCERVPEGVWNVTVFNYTDVLNLVERETVFQALFFSNGTCENGMPWTFGGRHDVGRNTTSSTSQVTRFANLLNTLEDPKTLNQSCKIAPDTTGARRDASHWQTYVWGQFDHVKYDFDLLEIWKCRYNWWQVAVDVDMMRVGEELVVDQTNGPPREDEGSARPFSWAVDVPDYEKALPVVFVAEQTVNLIHDDLKALVEPYGTLKFEELGDARWVDKVLDEFNTNLAFMSAQILSLENRLDIGQDSRTAPFPGAGELPDVEVVVTDRSQRRLVQNATVTYIVIGILGFVAAVNVWTAVSGAARRFGLRSKLLSMDVRGVAPDRFGSQEAMAGLLWGSNAMQRVPGGETKTEEVHGKLDGMRFAMGWFRGDGEERCFTVGVVGDEKFEYEDGVKGERKDVYERVEGGEDERGPK
;
A
#
# COMPACT_ATOMS: atom_id res chain seq x y z
N MET A 1 -30.56 -40.62 -22.42
CA MET A 1 -29.97 -41.97 -22.58
C MET A 1 -30.34 -42.81 -21.35
N ALA A 2 -30.29 -44.13 -21.45
CA ALA A 2 -30.69 -45.10 -20.42
C ALA A 2 -29.83 -44.99 -19.13
N ALA A 3 -30.17 -45.58 -17.97
CA ALA A 3 -30.97 -46.80 -17.78
C ALA A 3 -31.77 -46.87 -16.45
N SER A 4 -32.51 -47.97 -16.32
CA SER A 4 -33.58 -48.30 -15.37
C SER A 4 -33.18 -49.24 -14.23
N GLY A 5 -33.98 -49.29 -13.15
CA GLY A 5 -34.37 -50.58 -12.52
C GLY A 5 -34.35 -50.65 -10.98
N GLY A 6 -35.22 -51.50 -10.42
CA GLY A 6 -34.97 -52.17 -9.12
C GLY A 6 -36.06 -52.04 -8.04
N ALA A 7 -36.95 -53.02 -7.95
CA ALA A 7 -38.10 -53.08 -7.03
C ALA A 7 -37.80 -53.60 -5.59
N GLN A 8 -38.72 -53.27 -4.66
CA GLN A 8 -39.30 -54.10 -3.56
C GLN A 8 -38.42 -54.99 -2.61
N ASN A 9 -38.47 -54.69 -1.30
CA ASN A 9 -38.94 -55.50 -0.12
C ASN A 9 -38.85 -57.06 -0.11
N PRO A 10 -38.88 -57.80 1.04
CA PRO A 10 -38.92 -57.40 2.49
C PRO A 10 -38.16 -58.35 3.50
N LEU A 11 -38.51 -58.27 4.80
CA LEU A 11 -38.47 -59.32 5.88
C LEU A 11 -37.13 -59.78 6.52
N LEU A 12 -36.99 -59.57 7.84
CA LEU A 12 -37.02 -60.60 8.91
C LEU A 12 -36.75 -59.99 10.32
N GLY A 13 -37.41 -60.50 11.36
CA GLY A 13 -37.13 -60.17 12.79
C GLY A 13 -36.21 -61.23 13.45
N PRO A 14 -36.34 -61.57 14.76
CA PRO A 14 -37.27 -61.02 15.77
C PRO A 14 -36.74 -60.97 17.25
N ARG A 15 -37.60 -60.49 18.19
CA ARG A 15 -37.81 -60.99 19.59
C ARG A 15 -36.69 -60.95 20.69
N VAL A 16 -37.03 -60.38 21.88
CA VAL A 16 -37.45 -61.08 23.14
C VAL A 16 -36.86 -60.61 24.52
N HIS A 17 -37.80 -60.48 25.49
CA HIS A 17 -37.79 -60.52 26.98
C HIS A 17 -36.86 -59.72 27.92
N ASP A 18 -37.52 -58.87 28.72
CA ASP A 18 -37.71 -58.91 30.19
C ASP A 18 -36.57 -58.78 31.25
N SER A 19 -36.58 -57.60 31.89
CA SER A 19 -36.99 -57.39 33.31
C SER A 19 -36.06 -57.64 34.52
N VAL A 20 -36.23 -56.76 35.54
CA VAL A 20 -36.10 -57.01 37.00
C VAL A 20 -34.63 -57.13 37.51
N HIS A 21 -34.19 -56.60 38.68
CA HIS A 21 -34.82 -56.40 40.00
C HIS A 21 -34.20 -55.23 40.82
N SER A 22 -34.96 -54.70 41.82
CA SER A 22 -34.58 -54.34 43.22
C SER A 22 -33.36 -53.43 43.54
N SER A 23 -33.26 -52.75 44.69
CA SER A 23 -34.19 -52.38 45.78
C SER A 23 -33.54 -51.28 46.64
N ASP A 24 -34.34 -50.55 47.44
CA ASP A 24 -34.19 -50.43 48.91
C ASP A 24 -34.94 -49.20 49.43
N ALA A 25 -35.26 -49.21 50.72
CA ALA A 25 -36.16 -48.26 51.37
C ALA A 25 -35.46 -47.59 52.56
N ASP A 26 -35.94 -46.41 52.96
CA ASP A 26 -35.92 -46.02 54.36
C ASP A 26 -37.03 -45.00 54.71
N GLN A 27 -37.51 -45.04 55.94
CA GLN A 27 -38.51 -44.13 56.52
C GLN A 27 -37.84 -43.16 57.51
N VAL A 28 -38.30 -41.91 57.61
CA VAL A 28 -38.43 -41.16 58.90
C VAL A 28 -39.60 -40.16 58.79
N SER A 29 -40.19 -39.80 59.93
CA SER A 29 -41.46 -39.08 60.10
C SER A 29 -41.34 -37.63 60.63
N THR A 30 -42.51 -37.01 60.83
CA THR A 30 -42.87 -36.02 61.89
C THR A 30 -42.43 -34.54 61.84
N THR A 31 -43.38 -33.68 61.46
CA THR A 31 -44.02 -32.56 62.22
C THR A 31 -43.27 -31.56 63.16
N ILE A 32 -43.77 -30.30 63.13
CA ILE A 32 -43.96 -29.32 64.26
C ILE A 32 -42.95 -28.12 64.46
N THR A 33 -43.36 -26.97 63.88
CA THR A 33 -43.48 -25.57 64.42
C THR A 33 -42.32 -24.64 64.86
N TYR A 34 -42.61 -23.33 64.66
CA TYR A 34 -42.21 -22.10 65.39
C TYR A 34 -40.74 -21.62 65.39
N SER A 35 -40.51 -20.39 64.92
CA SER A 35 -40.24 -19.21 65.80
C SER A 35 -39.78 -17.95 65.03
N ASP A 36 -39.94 -16.81 65.71
CA ASP A 36 -39.87 -15.43 65.25
C ASP A 36 -38.48 -14.84 64.88
N ALA A 37 -38.52 -13.95 63.88
CA ALA A 37 -38.04 -12.56 63.85
C ALA A 37 -36.69 -12.07 64.42
N ALA A 38 -36.06 -11.20 63.59
CA ALA A 38 -35.27 -10.00 63.94
C ALA A 38 -33.82 -10.23 64.49
N PRO A 39 -32.95 -9.19 64.62
CA PRO A 39 -33.13 -7.74 64.33
C PRO A 39 -32.00 -7.01 63.56
N TRP A 40 -32.33 -5.88 62.90
CA TRP A 40 -31.67 -4.54 62.93
C TRP A 40 -32.48 -3.60 62.00
N GLU A 41 -33.14 -2.51 62.43
CA GLU A 41 -32.67 -1.18 62.90
C GLU A 41 -31.81 -0.42 61.86
N SER A 42 -31.94 0.88 61.55
CA SER A 42 -32.89 1.98 61.84
C SER A 42 -32.62 3.13 60.80
N ASP A 43 -33.27 4.30 60.71
CA ASP A 43 -34.31 4.95 61.53
C ASP A 43 -35.18 5.99 60.75
N ARG A 44 -36.18 6.54 61.47
CA ARG A 44 -37.09 7.69 61.33
C ARG A 44 -36.71 8.94 60.49
N CYS A 45 -37.77 9.57 59.94
CA CYS A 45 -38.32 10.83 60.52
C CYS A 45 -39.77 11.17 60.10
N SER A 46 -40.65 11.26 61.11
CA SER A 46 -41.95 11.99 61.16
C SER A 46 -42.04 12.64 62.55
N PRO A 47 -42.79 13.75 62.75
CA PRO A 47 -44.20 13.71 63.18
C PRO A 47 -45.06 14.80 62.47
N GLY A 48 -46.38 14.96 62.63
CA GLY A 48 -47.45 14.42 63.51
C GLY A 48 -48.42 15.60 63.81
N GLY A 49 -49.70 15.47 64.21
CA GLY A 49 -50.72 14.41 64.26
C GLY A 49 -52.08 15.11 64.02
N ASP A 50 -53.27 14.74 64.49
CA ASP A 50 -53.94 13.53 65.01
C ASP A 50 -55.45 13.90 65.08
N GLY A 51 -56.49 13.07 65.14
CA GLY A 51 -56.70 11.61 65.15
C GLY A 51 -58.23 11.35 65.19
N GLY A 52 -58.75 10.13 65.00
CA GLY A 52 -60.23 9.97 64.97
C GLY A 52 -60.93 8.67 64.52
N ASP A 53 -60.40 7.50 64.86
CA ASP A 53 -61.19 6.35 65.38
C ASP A 53 -62.04 5.38 64.48
N LYS A 54 -62.07 4.11 64.95
CA LYS A 54 -63.05 2.99 64.76
C LYS A 54 -63.14 2.09 63.50
N GLN A 55 -62.41 0.97 63.61
CA GLN A 55 -62.89 -0.43 63.76
C GLN A 55 -63.74 -1.21 62.71
N LEU A 56 -63.25 -2.44 62.48
CA LEU A 56 -63.93 -3.77 62.42
C LEU A 56 -64.24 -4.51 61.08
N LYS A 57 -63.43 -5.57 60.90
CA LYS A 57 -63.61 -6.90 60.27
C LYS A 57 -65.02 -7.39 59.83
N SER A 58 -65.02 -8.08 58.69
CA SER A 58 -65.62 -9.43 58.49
C SER A 58 -64.83 -10.16 57.38
N SER A 59 -64.10 -11.25 57.63
CA SER A 59 -64.57 -12.65 57.73
C SER A 59 -65.44 -13.09 56.54
N ALA A 60 -64.98 -14.10 55.82
CA ALA A 60 -65.72 -14.79 54.76
C ALA A 60 -66.30 -16.11 55.27
N THR A 61 -67.43 -16.52 54.69
CA THR A 61 -67.79 -17.94 54.62
C THR A 61 -68.48 -18.24 53.29
N GLU A 62 -68.15 -19.41 52.78
CA GLU A 62 -68.53 -19.98 51.49
C GLU A 62 -69.90 -20.67 51.55
N TYR A 63 -70.69 -20.64 50.47
CA TYR A 63 -71.68 -21.68 50.19
C TYR A 63 -71.96 -21.83 48.68
N THR A 64 -71.90 -23.07 48.22
CA THR A 64 -72.27 -23.54 46.89
C THR A 64 -73.79 -23.68 46.75
N ILE A 65 -74.36 -23.39 45.57
CA ILE A 65 -75.68 -23.89 45.17
C ILE A 65 -75.63 -24.35 43.72
N ASP A 66 -76.24 -25.52 43.49
CA ASP A 66 -76.29 -26.24 42.22
C ASP A 66 -77.47 -25.80 41.33
N ARG A 67 -77.52 -26.33 40.11
CA ARG A 67 -78.65 -26.17 39.18
C ARG A 67 -79.92 -26.83 39.71
N ASP A 68 -81.07 -26.14 39.65
CA ASP A 68 -82.10 -26.48 38.64
C ASP A 68 -83.32 -25.52 38.59
N SER A 69 -84.11 -25.68 37.53
CA SER A 69 -85.47 -25.14 37.30
C SER A 69 -85.72 -23.63 37.41
N ALA A 70 -85.65 -22.95 36.27
CA ALA A 70 -86.50 -21.80 35.95
C ALA A 70 -86.78 -21.73 34.44
N SER A 71 -87.69 -22.59 33.95
CA SER A 71 -88.32 -22.44 32.64
C SER A 71 -89.68 -21.80 32.80
N ASP A 72 -89.86 -20.54 32.36
CA ASP A 72 -91.12 -20.07 31.74
C ASP A 72 -90.97 -18.67 31.09
N VAL A 73 -90.83 -18.67 29.76
CA VAL A 73 -91.60 -17.92 28.72
C VAL A 73 -91.93 -16.41 28.93
N PRO A 74 -91.92 -15.52 27.89
CA PRO A 74 -91.76 -15.75 26.45
C PRO A 74 -90.61 -14.99 25.74
N LYS A 75 -90.26 -15.52 24.56
CA LYS A 75 -89.59 -14.76 23.49
C LYS A 75 -90.59 -13.83 22.78
N ALA A 76 -90.17 -12.61 22.48
CA ALA A 76 -90.67 -11.82 21.35
C ALA A 76 -89.49 -11.09 20.70
N TRP A 77 -89.58 -10.79 19.40
CA TRP A 77 -88.51 -10.20 18.56
C TRP A 77 -87.37 -11.17 18.16
N ASP A 78 -87.74 -12.34 17.64
CA ASP A 78 -86.94 -12.97 16.59
C ASP A 78 -87.23 -12.23 15.27
N GLY A 79 -86.35 -11.28 14.92
CA GLY A 79 -86.56 -10.38 13.79
C GLY A 79 -85.24 -9.77 13.33
N GLN A 80 -84.84 -10.10 12.11
CA GLN A 80 -83.64 -9.59 11.43
C GLN A 80 -82.29 -10.09 11.98
N LYS A 81 -81.83 -11.22 11.41
CA LYS A 81 -80.38 -11.51 11.25
C LYS A 81 -79.74 -10.39 10.43
N ARG A 82 -79.40 -9.28 11.07
CA ARG A 82 -78.62 -8.20 10.46
C ARG A 82 -77.22 -8.77 10.21
N ASN A 83 -76.87 -8.97 8.95
CA ASN A 83 -75.53 -9.42 8.52
C ASN A 83 -74.47 -8.51 9.16
N ARG A 84 -73.87 -8.93 10.28
CA ARG A 84 -72.73 -8.23 10.87
C ARG A 84 -71.59 -8.33 9.86
N PRO A 85 -71.11 -7.22 9.26
CA PRO A 85 -70.06 -7.30 8.26
C PRO A 85 -68.81 -7.90 8.91
N LYS A 86 -68.17 -8.87 8.24
CA LYS A 86 -66.97 -9.53 8.80
C LYS A 86 -65.88 -8.48 9.02
N ALA A 87 -65.45 -8.29 10.27
CA ALA A 87 -64.34 -7.42 10.61
C ALA A 87 -63.07 -7.91 9.89
N SER A 88 -62.53 -7.08 9.00
CA SER A 88 -61.45 -7.46 8.07
C SER A 88 -60.20 -6.58 8.20
N TRP A 89 -60.26 -5.51 9.00
CA TRP A 89 -59.14 -4.60 9.14
C TRP A 89 -58.01 -5.24 9.94
N ARG A 90 -56.81 -5.21 9.36
CA ARG A 90 -55.53 -5.59 10.00
C ARG A 90 -54.49 -4.51 9.74
N PRO A 91 -53.66 -4.14 10.74
CA PRO A 91 -52.53 -3.24 10.53
C PRO A 91 -51.62 -3.76 9.41
N LYS A 92 -51.17 -2.87 8.52
CA LYS A 92 -50.49 -3.28 7.27
C LYS A 92 -49.17 -4.04 7.51
N TRP A 93 -48.39 -3.66 8.53
CA TRP A 93 -47.07 -4.24 8.81
C TRP A 93 -47.15 -5.51 9.68
N LEU A 94 -48.23 -5.71 10.43
CA LEU A 94 -48.51 -6.96 11.18
C LEU A 94 -49.15 -8.07 10.32
N ARG A 95 -49.29 -7.89 9.01
CA ARG A 95 -49.84 -8.95 8.13
C ARG A 95 -48.83 -10.11 8.07
N PRO A 96 -49.28 -11.37 8.17
CA PRO A 96 -48.37 -12.52 8.16
C PRO A 96 -47.54 -12.62 6.88
N LEU A 97 -48.04 -12.11 5.74
CA LEU A 97 -47.27 -11.99 4.50
C LEU A 97 -46.08 -11.03 4.64
N VAL A 98 -46.26 -9.87 5.27
CA VAL A 98 -45.20 -8.87 5.45
C VAL A 98 -44.14 -9.39 6.43
N LEU A 99 -44.57 -10.02 7.52
CA LEU A 99 -43.67 -10.72 8.45
C LEU A 99 -42.92 -11.87 7.74
N ALA A 100 -43.60 -12.65 6.90
CA ALA A 100 -42.96 -13.72 6.12
C ALA A 100 -41.92 -13.18 5.12
N CYS A 101 -42.14 -12.00 4.51
CA CYS A 101 -41.13 -11.35 3.67
C CYS A 101 -39.87 -10.98 4.46
N PHE A 102 -39.99 -10.42 5.67
CA PHE A 102 -38.83 -10.19 6.53
C PHE A 102 -38.16 -11.50 6.94
N GLY A 103 -38.94 -12.52 7.33
CA GLY A 103 -38.41 -13.83 7.71
C GLY A 103 -37.64 -14.51 6.57
N GLY A 104 -38.15 -14.43 5.34
CA GLY A 104 -37.46 -14.91 4.14
C GLY A 104 -36.18 -14.15 3.82
N LEU A 105 -36.15 -12.83 4.07
CA LEU A 105 -34.94 -12.00 3.87
C LEU A 105 -33.81 -12.40 4.85
N PHE A 106 -34.11 -12.50 6.15
CA PHE A 106 -33.09 -12.93 7.13
C PHE A 106 -32.71 -14.41 6.97
N LEU A 107 -33.60 -15.26 6.44
CA LEU A 107 -33.28 -16.64 6.08
C LEU A 107 -32.32 -16.67 4.88
N GLY A 108 -32.54 -15.79 3.89
CA GLY A 108 -31.61 -15.57 2.78
C GLY A 108 -30.22 -15.15 3.25
N PHE A 109 -30.12 -14.21 4.19
CA PHE A 109 -28.83 -13.84 4.81
C PHE A 109 -28.17 -15.00 5.56
N SER A 110 -28.96 -15.78 6.31
CA SER A 110 -28.47 -16.95 7.06
C SER A 110 -27.92 -18.06 6.15
N ILE A 111 -28.35 -18.13 4.89
CA ILE A 111 -27.81 -19.04 3.86
C ILE A 111 -26.63 -18.40 3.12
N ALA A 112 -26.73 -17.11 2.78
CA ALA A 112 -25.72 -16.42 1.98
C ALA A 112 -24.38 -16.24 2.72
N LEU A 113 -24.42 -15.85 4.01
CA LEU A 113 -23.21 -15.65 4.82
C LEU A 113 -22.29 -16.89 4.88
N PRO A 114 -22.75 -18.11 5.25
CA PRO A 114 -21.88 -19.29 5.29
C PRO A 114 -21.43 -19.74 3.90
N VAL A 115 -22.25 -19.58 2.85
CA VAL A 115 -21.84 -19.88 1.46
C VAL A 115 -20.73 -18.93 1.01
N MET A 116 -20.84 -17.64 1.30
CA MET A 116 -19.78 -16.66 1.03
C MET A 116 -18.50 -16.94 1.84
N LEU A 117 -18.64 -17.33 3.11
CA LEU A 117 -17.50 -17.69 3.95
C LEU A 117 -16.75 -18.90 3.38
N TRP A 118 -17.46 -19.99 3.06
CA TRP A 118 -16.88 -21.18 2.44
C TRP A 118 -16.19 -20.87 1.11
N TYR A 119 -16.85 -20.11 0.22
CA TYR A 119 -16.26 -19.70 -1.05
C TYR A 119 -14.99 -18.84 -0.84
N SER A 120 -15.02 -17.90 0.10
CA SER A 120 -13.90 -17.03 0.44
C SER A 120 -12.72 -17.78 1.06
N THR A 121 -12.96 -18.86 1.82
CA THR A 121 -11.88 -19.71 2.36
C THR A 121 -11.26 -20.59 1.28
N GLU A 122 -12.06 -21.10 0.34
CA GLU A 122 -11.58 -21.97 -0.74
C GLU A 122 -10.80 -21.21 -1.82
N HIS A 123 -11.20 -19.97 -2.15
CA HIS A 123 -10.66 -19.20 -3.28
C HIS A 123 -9.70 -18.06 -2.87
N ASN A 124 -9.26 -18.01 -1.61
CA ASN A 124 -8.46 -16.92 -1.04
C ASN A 124 -9.09 -15.53 -1.28
N GLY A 125 -10.37 -15.40 -0.90
CA GLY A 125 -11.20 -14.20 -1.08
C GLY A 125 -12.32 -14.34 -2.12
N LEU A 126 -13.31 -13.44 -2.02
CA LEU A 126 -14.49 -13.36 -2.89
C LEU A 126 -14.20 -12.72 -4.26
N ALA A 127 -13.45 -11.62 -4.27
CA ALA A 127 -13.32 -10.75 -5.44
C ALA A 127 -12.02 -9.93 -5.39
N LYS A 128 -11.48 -9.61 -6.56
CA LYS A 128 -10.34 -8.68 -6.72
C LYS A 128 -10.85 -7.24 -6.64
N THR A 129 -10.30 -6.42 -5.73
CA THR A 129 -10.79 -5.06 -5.48
C THR A 129 -9.64 -4.11 -5.22
N LYS A 130 -9.58 -2.96 -5.90
CA LYS A 130 -8.58 -1.91 -5.59
C LYS A 130 -8.81 -1.39 -4.16
N GLN A 131 -7.73 -1.02 -3.47
CA GLN A 131 -7.75 -0.53 -2.08
C GLN A 131 -8.80 0.59 -1.85
N ASN A 132 -8.92 1.52 -2.81
CA ASN A 132 -9.89 2.63 -2.79
C ASN A 132 -11.37 2.18 -2.79
N PHE A 133 -11.70 0.95 -3.23
CA PHE A 133 -13.07 0.42 -3.22
C PHE A 133 -13.45 -0.30 -1.92
N GLY A 134 -12.52 -0.47 -0.96
CA GLY A 134 -12.84 -1.09 0.34
C GLY A 134 -13.98 -0.38 1.09
N TYR A 135 -14.11 0.93 0.91
CA TYR A 135 -15.19 1.74 1.45
C TYR A 135 -16.59 1.29 1.01
N VAL A 136 -16.76 0.88 -0.25
CA VAL A 136 -18.05 0.44 -0.81
C VAL A 136 -18.51 -0.84 -0.11
N TRP A 137 -17.59 -1.77 0.16
CA TRP A 137 -17.89 -3.05 0.79
C TRP A 137 -18.20 -2.93 2.29
N ARG A 138 -17.65 -1.94 2.99
CA ARG A 138 -18.06 -1.61 4.38
C ARG A 138 -19.41 -0.87 4.44
N PHE A 139 -19.67 0.02 3.48
CA PHE A 139 -20.90 0.82 3.45
C PHE A 139 -22.13 0.03 2.98
N GLY A 140 -21.99 -0.80 1.94
CA GLY A 140 -23.09 -1.49 1.27
C GLY A 140 -23.98 -2.35 2.18
N PRO A 141 -23.44 -3.35 2.90
CA PRO A 141 -24.22 -4.20 3.79
C PRO A 141 -24.89 -3.40 4.91
N THR A 142 -24.15 -2.48 5.51
CA THR A 142 -24.61 -1.58 6.58
C THR A 142 -25.78 -0.71 6.10
N GLY A 143 -25.71 -0.16 4.88
CA GLY A 143 -26.79 0.60 4.25
C GLY A 143 -28.04 -0.23 3.93
N VAL A 144 -27.87 -1.46 3.45
CA VAL A 144 -29.00 -2.39 3.23
C VAL A 144 -29.70 -2.70 4.55
N LEU A 145 -28.95 -2.99 5.61
CA LEU A 145 -29.50 -3.29 6.93
C LEU A 145 -30.19 -2.07 7.57
N THR A 146 -29.68 -0.83 7.42
CA THR A 146 -30.41 0.35 7.92
C THR A 146 -31.72 0.60 7.18
N ILE A 147 -31.80 0.32 5.88
CA ILE A 147 -33.07 0.37 5.12
C ILE A 147 -34.05 -0.68 5.67
N VAL A 148 -33.61 -1.92 5.88
CA VAL A 148 -34.43 -2.99 6.48
C VAL A 148 -34.90 -2.59 7.89
N ALA A 149 -34.02 -2.01 8.72
CA ALA A 149 -34.36 -1.53 10.06
C ALA A 149 -35.38 -0.39 10.04
N ALA A 150 -35.31 0.53 9.07
CA ALA A 150 -36.27 1.62 8.91
C ALA A 150 -37.68 1.12 8.56
N PHE A 151 -37.79 0.02 7.81
CA PHE A 151 -39.06 -0.68 7.59
C PHE A 151 -39.48 -1.50 8.82
N TRP A 152 -38.57 -2.21 9.47
CA TRP A 152 -38.86 -3.00 10.69
C TRP A 152 -39.36 -2.13 11.86
N ALA A 153 -38.87 -0.89 11.99
CA ALA A 153 -39.37 0.08 12.97
C ALA A 153 -40.89 0.35 12.86
N ARG A 154 -41.52 0.05 11.71
CA ARG A 154 -42.98 0.10 11.53
C ARG A 154 -43.69 -1.11 12.15
N VAL A 155 -43.07 -2.29 12.10
CA VAL A 155 -43.51 -3.49 12.82
C VAL A 155 -43.41 -3.26 14.33
N GLU A 156 -42.31 -2.67 14.80
CA GLU A 156 -42.10 -2.26 16.20
C GLU A 156 -43.21 -1.30 16.65
N SER A 157 -43.37 -0.15 15.97
CA SER A 157 -44.37 0.86 16.35
C SER A 157 -45.81 0.35 16.29
N GLN A 158 -46.20 -0.41 15.26
CA GLN A 158 -47.56 -1.00 15.22
C GLN A 158 -47.76 -2.03 16.32
N THR A 159 -46.77 -2.88 16.63
CA THR A 159 -46.90 -3.90 17.69
C THR A 159 -47.09 -3.25 19.06
N LEU A 160 -46.30 -2.23 19.38
CA LEU A 160 -46.38 -1.49 20.64
C LEU A 160 -47.74 -0.79 20.81
N ARG A 161 -48.28 -0.21 19.72
CA ARG A 161 -49.56 0.52 19.71
C ARG A 161 -50.78 -0.38 19.79
N TYR A 162 -50.77 -1.55 19.12
CA TYR A 162 -51.94 -2.44 19.07
C TYR A 162 -51.95 -3.53 20.14
N MET A 163 -50.86 -3.80 20.86
CA MET A 163 -50.83 -4.86 21.87
C MET A 163 -51.95 -4.76 22.93
N PRO A 164 -52.24 -3.58 23.55
CA PRO A 164 -53.34 -3.45 24.51
C PRO A 164 -54.72 -3.82 23.90
N TRP A 165 -54.92 -3.47 22.62
CA TRP A 165 -56.14 -3.77 21.87
C TRP A 165 -56.28 -5.27 21.57
N VAL A 166 -55.17 -5.94 21.23
CA VAL A 166 -55.10 -7.38 21.01
C VAL A 166 -55.40 -8.17 22.30
N THR A 167 -54.94 -7.68 23.46
CA THR A 167 -55.26 -8.31 24.77
C THR A 167 -56.71 -8.12 25.17
N LEU A 168 -57.26 -6.91 24.98
CA LEU A 168 -58.67 -6.61 25.25
C LEU A 168 -59.61 -7.52 24.44
N SER A 169 -59.34 -7.68 23.14
CA SER A 169 -60.18 -8.52 22.26
C SER A 169 -60.11 -10.03 22.55
N GLN A 170 -59.19 -10.48 23.43
CA GLN A 170 -59.03 -11.88 23.82
C GLN A 170 -59.77 -12.24 25.12
N GLY A 171 -60.46 -11.30 25.76
CA GLY A 171 -61.29 -11.57 26.95
C GLY A 171 -60.52 -11.95 28.22
N LYS A 172 -59.19 -11.79 28.23
CA LYS A 172 -58.36 -11.89 29.43
C LYS A 172 -58.51 -10.63 30.26
N THR A 173 -58.33 -10.68 31.57
CA THR A 173 -58.33 -9.52 32.48
C THR A 173 -57.32 -8.47 31.99
N PRO A 174 -57.75 -7.36 31.37
CA PRO A 174 -56.83 -6.40 30.77
C PRO A 174 -56.36 -5.40 31.82
N ASP A 175 -55.08 -5.08 31.77
CA ASP A 175 -54.51 -3.90 32.41
C ASP A 175 -54.72 -2.74 31.42
N TYR A 176 -55.71 -1.88 31.68
CA TYR A 176 -56.16 -0.84 30.74
C TYR A 176 -55.20 0.37 30.66
N ASP A 177 -54.32 0.51 31.65
CA ASP A 177 -53.39 1.62 31.87
C ASP A 177 -51.99 1.34 31.27
N VAL A 178 -51.93 0.56 30.19
CA VAL A 178 -50.67 0.19 29.51
C VAL A 178 -50.49 0.98 28.23
N ASP A 179 -49.55 1.94 28.26
CA ASP A 179 -49.07 2.67 27.09
C ASP A 179 -47.58 2.37 26.84
N TYR A 180 -47.29 1.52 25.87
CA TYR A 180 -45.92 1.21 25.48
C TYR A 180 -45.27 2.24 24.54
N MET A 181 -46.02 3.21 24.00
CA MET A 181 -45.50 4.18 23.03
C MET A 181 -44.90 5.42 23.70
N SER A 182 -45.32 5.76 24.93
CA SER A 182 -44.71 6.83 25.74
C SER A 182 -43.52 6.38 26.60
N MET A 183 -43.24 5.07 26.65
CA MET A 183 -42.16 4.48 27.45
C MET A 183 -40.84 4.36 26.66
N LEU A 184 -39.71 4.41 27.39
CA LEU A 184 -38.38 4.12 26.82
C LEU A 184 -38.23 2.63 26.50
N SER A 185 -37.61 2.29 25.37
CA SER A 185 -37.48 0.91 24.87
C SER A 185 -36.98 -0.13 25.90
N PRO A 186 -35.96 0.13 26.75
CA PRO A 186 -35.55 -0.81 27.79
C PRO A 186 -36.62 -1.07 28.86
N VAL A 187 -37.40 -0.03 29.22
CA VAL A 187 -38.51 -0.14 30.17
C VAL A 187 -39.64 -0.96 29.57
N VAL A 188 -39.93 -0.78 28.28
CA VAL A 188 -40.90 -1.60 27.55
C VAL A 188 -40.48 -3.08 27.53
N LEU A 189 -39.20 -3.36 27.28
CA LEU A 189 -38.68 -4.74 27.28
C LEU A 189 -38.94 -5.42 28.64
N TYR A 190 -38.52 -4.78 29.74
CA TYR A 190 -38.76 -5.28 31.11
C TYR A 190 -40.25 -5.43 31.44
N GLN A 191 -41.07 -4.42 31.15
CA GLN A 191 -42.51 -4.49 31.44
C GLN A 191 -43.25 -5.52 30.58
N SER A 192 -42.85 -5.72 29.32
CA SER A 192 -43.46 -6.72 28.44
C SER A 192 -43.14 -8.15 28.90
N LEU A 193 -41.93 -8.39 29.41
CA LEU A 193 -41.56 -9.65 30.05
C LEU A 193 -42.38 -9.88 31.34
N ARG A 194 -42.39 -8.89 32.25
CA ARG A 194 -43.14 -8.98 33.53
C ARG A 194 -44.65 -9.20 33.33
N ARG A 195 -45.25 -8.55 32.32
CA ARG A 195 -46.68 -8.70 31.96
C ARG A 195 -46.97 -9.89 31.01
N LYS A 196 -45.97 -10.74 30.68
CA LYS A 196 -46.10 -11.90 29.75
C LYS A 196 -46.62 -11.52 28.36
N HIS A 197 -46.31 -10.30 27.90
CA HIS A 197 -46.68 -9.76 26.59
C HIS A 197 -45.67 -10.18 25.50
N TRP A 198 -45.60 -11.50 25.27
CA TRP A 198 -44.59 -12.15 24.42
C TRP A 198 -44.43 -11.56 23.01
N MET A 199 -45.51 -11.08 22.36
CA MET A 199 -45.40 -10.49 21.02
C MET A 199 -44.60 -9.18 21.02
N VAL A 200 -44.79 -8.32 22.04
CA VAL A 200 -44.02 -7.09 22.21
C VAL A 200 -42.56 -7.42 22.53
N LEU A 201 -42.33 -8.35 23.45
CA LEU A 201 -40.99 -8.80 23.83
C LEU A 201 -40.21 -9.29 22.59
N MET A 202 -40.81 -10.18 21.81
CA MET A 202 -40.19 -10.75 20.60
C MET A 202 -39.85 -9.68 19.55
N VAL A 203 -40.79 -8.78 19.23
CA VAL A 203 -40.54 -7.72 18.24
C VAL A 203 -39.45 -6.75 18.71
N LEU A 204 -39.36 -6.44 20.00
CA LEU A 204 -38.29 -5.61 20.57
C LEU A 204 -36.93 -6.31 20.55
N VAL A 205 -36.87 -7.60 20.87
CA VAL A 205 -35.62 -8.38 20.76
C VAL A 205 -35.15 -8.42 19.32
N ALA A 206 -36.03 -8.66 18.33
CA ALA A 206 -35.68 -8.56 16.92
C ALA A 206 -35.19 -7.14 16.54
N SER A 207 -35.84 -6.08 17.03
CA SER A 207 -35.38 -4.69 16.80
C SER A 207 -33.99 -4.41 17.37
N LEU A 208 -33.61 -5.03 18.50
CA LEU A 208 -32.27 -4.93 19.08
C LEU A 208 -31.24 -5.75 18.29
N LEU A 209 -31.60 -6.97 17.87
CA LEU A 209 -30.75 -7.85 17.07
C LEU A 209 -30.43 -7.25 15.69
N ILE A 210 -31.41 -6.67 15.00
CA ILE A 210 -31.18 -5.95 13.72
C ILE A 210 -30.24 -4.75 13.91
N ARG A 211 -30.36 -4.03 15.04
CA ARG A 211 -29.43 -2.94 15.38
C ARG A 211 -28.02 -3.46 15.69
N ALA A 212 -27.88 -4.67 16.23
CA ALA A 212 -26.58 -5.32 16.44
C ALA A 212 -25.94 -5.77 15.12
N GLU A 213 -26.71 -6.31 14.15
CA GLU A 213 -26.18 -6.62 12.82
C GLU A 213 -25.63 -5.38 12.12
N ILE A 214 -26.28 -4.22 12.25
CA ILE A 214 -25.79 -2.95 11.70
C ILE A 214 -24.43 -2.54 12.30
N VAL A 215 -24.14 -2.87 13.56
CA VAL A 215 -22.83 -2.62 14.19
C VAL A 215 -21.75 -3.60 13.69
N LEU A 216 -22.14 -4.84 13.41
CA LEU A 216 -21.22 -5.89 12.96
C LEU A 216 -20.90 -5.78 11.45
N ALA A 217 -21.86 -5.37 10.62
CA ALA A 217 -21.74 -5.33 9.17
C ALA A 217 -20.49 -4.62 8.60
N PRO A 218 -19.98 -3.50 9.17
CA PRO A 218 -18.73 -2.88 8.74
C PRO A 218 -17.49 -3.78 8.87
N GLY A 219 -17.48 -4.68 9.86
CA GLY A 219 -16.37 -5.58 10.13
C GLY A 219 -16.40 -6.87 9.30
N LEU A 220 -17.48 -7.14 8.56
CA LEU A 220 -17.71 -8.38 7.83
C LEU A 220 -16.65 -8.66 6.75
N PHE A 221 -16.16 -7.60 6.09
CA PHE A 221 -15.20 -7.69 4.99
C PHE A 221 -13.86 -7.04 5.34
N ASN A 222 -12.78 -7.75 5.03
CA ASN A 222 -11.41 -7.24 5.09
C ASN A 222 -10.74 -7.31 3.72
N LEU A 223 -9.70 -6.50 3.50
CA LEU A 223 -8.86 -6.55 2.31
C LEU A 223 -7.55 -7.27 2.68
N SER A 224 -7.40 -8.52 2.23
CA SER A 224 -6.15 -9.28 2.37
C SER A 224 -5.31 -9.13 1.10
N PRO A 225 -4.03 -8.73 1.19
CA PRO A 225 -3.12 -8.83 0.06
C PRO A 225 -2.88 -10.30 -0.26
N VAL A 226 -2.99 -10.65 -1.54
CA VAL A 226 -2.68 -11.99 -2.06
C VAL A 226 -1.69 -11.81 -3.21
N LEU A 227 -0.52 -12.44 -3.07
CA LEU A 227 0.48 -12.53 -4.12
C LEU A 227 -0.06 -13.41 -5.26
N GLU A 228 -0.44 -12.77 -6.36
CA GLU A 228 -0.96 -13.43 -7.55
C GLU A 228 0.09 -13.37 -8.65
N ARG A 229 0.52 -14.53 -9.15
CA ARG A 229 1.34 -14.58 -10.37
C ARG A 229 0.45 -14.28 -11.57
N ARG A 230 0.89 -13.39 -12.45
CA ARG A 230 0.21 -13.09 -13.71
C ARG A 230 1.16 -13.24 -14.89
N PRO A 231 0.70 -13.79 -16.02
CA PRO A 231 1.42 -13.63 -17.27
C PRO A 231 1.43 -12.14 -17.64
N VAL A 232 2.61 -11.64 -18.00
CA VAL A 232 2.85 -10.28 -18.48
C VAL A 232 3.74 -10.36 -19.72
N GLU A 233 3.45 -9.52 -20.70
CA GLU A 233 4.25 -9.40 -21.92
C GLU A 233 5.57 -8.68 -21.63
N ILE A 234 6.66 -9.29 -22.05
CA ILE A 234 8.02 -8.75 -21.96
C ILE A 234 8.67 -8.77 -23.35
N GLN A 235 9.54 -7.80 -23.60
CA GLN A 235 10.42 -7.79 -24.76
C GLN A 235 11.81 -8.25 -24.34
N THR A 236 12.29 -9.35 -24.92
CA THR A 236 13.73 -9.67 -24.90
C THR A 236 14.43 -8.69 -25.83
N MET A 237 15.55 -8.12 -25.39
CA MET A 237 16.25 -7.04 -26.10
C MET A 237 17.43 -7.54 -26.95
N ASP A 238 17.82 -8.81 -26.74
CA ASP A 238 19.03 -9.40 -27.29
C ASP A 238 18.93 -10.91 -27.49
N TYR A 239 19.81 -11.43 -28.34
CA TYR A 239 20.06 -12.85 -28.54
C TYR A 239 21.57 -13.14 -28.60
N PHE A 240 21.93 -14.42 -28.43
CA PHE A 240 23.31 -14.87 -28.58
C PHE A 240 23.55 -15.40 -30.00
N ASN A 241 24.54 -14.83 -30.69
CA ASN A 241 24.91 -15.30 -32.01
C ASN A 241 25.61 -16.66 -31.92
N GLN A 242 25.17 -17.61 -32.75
CA GLN A 242 25.64 -19.01 -32.74
C GLN A 242 26.89 -19.23 -33.60
N THR A 243 27.23 -18.30 -34.49
CA THR A 243 28.39 -18.39 -35.40
C THR A 243 29.39 -17.25 -35.15
N TRP A 244 30.67 -17.62 -35.02
CA TRP A 244 31.75 -16.67 -34.76
C TRP A 244 32.60 -16.41 -36.01
N ALA A 245 32.64 -15.16 -36.48
CA ALA A 245 33.51 -14.76 -37.59
C ALA A 245 34.98 -14.74 -37.13
N SER A 246 35.75 -15.76 -37.50
CA SER A 246 37.09 -16.04 -36.98
C SER A 246 38.24 -15.15 -37.50
N GLY A 247 37.93 -14.02 -38.15
CA GLY A 247 38.88 -13.28 -39.01
C GLY A 247 39.13 -11.81 -38.72
N GLU A 248 38.63 -11.22 -37.62
CA GLU A 248 38.75 -9.77 -37.37
C GLU A 248 39.77 -9.41 -36.27
N ASP A 249 40.78 -8.61 -36.61
CA ASP A 249 41.75 -8.02 -35.65
C ASP A 249 41.12 -6.96 -34.72
N SER A 250 39.92 -6.50 -35.04
CA SER A 250 39.08 -5.63 -34.20
C SER A 250 38.56 -6.33 -32.93
N LEU A 251 38.68 -7.67 -32.87
CA LEU A 251 38.03 -8.52 -31.88
C LEU A 251 38.83 -8.63 -30.58
N GLY A 252 40.16 -8.78 -30.68
CA GLY A 252 41.05 -8.71 -29.51
C GLY A 252 40.94 -7.37 -28.79
N ARG A 253 40.69 -6.29 -29.56
CA ARG A 253 40.48 -4.92 -29.05
C ARG A 253 39.21 -4.79 -28.19
N LYS A 254 38.13 -5.51 -28.54
CA LYS A 254 36.89 -5.56 -27.72
C LYS A 254 37.01 -6.50 -26.52
N ALA A 255 37.83 -7.55 -26.62
CA ALA A 255 37.96 -8.56 -25.57
C ALA A 255 38.50 -8.01 -24.23
N TYR A 256 39.26 -6.90 -24.24
CA TYR A 256 39.78 -6.25 -23.03
C TYR A 256 38.70 -5.88 -22.00
N ILE A 257 37.49 -5.52 -22.41
CA ILE A 257 36.40 -5.15 -21.49
C ILE A 257 36.00 -6.30 -20.57
N VAL A 258 36.15 -7.55 -21.04
CA VAL A 258 35.92 -8.77 -20.26
C VAL A 258 36.94 -8.88 -19.13
N ARG A 259 38.24 -8.66 -19.42
CA ARG A 259 39.31 -8.68 -18.41
C ARG A 259 39.08 -7.66 -17.31
N TYR A 260 38.83 -6.41 -17.69
CA TYR A 260 38.64 -5.34 -16.71
C TYR A 260 37.38 -5.56 -15.87
N THR A 261 36.26 -5.94 -16.50
CA THR A 261 35.00 -6.19 -15.77
C THR A 261 35.10 -7.41 -14.86
N ALA A 262 35.76 -8.49 -15.31
CA ALA A 262 35.98 -9.70 -14.49
C ALA A 262 36.81 -9.39 -13.22
N ARG A 263 37.88 -8.60 -13.35
CA ARG A 263 38.65 -8.14 -12.18
C ARG A 263 37.86 -7.19 -11.31
N ALA A 264 37.16 -6.21 -11.88
CA ALA A 264 36.45 -5.22 -11.10
C ALA A 264 35.23 -5.78 -10.33
N ILE A 265 34.64 -6.89 -10.78
CA ILE A 265 33.67 -7.67 -9.99
C ILE A 265 34.34 -8.40 -8.81
N ASP A 266 35.52 -8.99 -9.02
CA ASP A 266 36.24 -9.78 -8.01
C ASP A 266 36.95 -8.91 -6.96
N ASP A 267 37.57 -7.81 -7.39
CA ASP A 267 38.44 -6.94 -6.58
C ASP A 267 37.68 -5.77 -5.91
N PHE A 268 36.46 -5.44 -6.36
CA PHE A 268 35.60 -4.38 -5.77
C PHE A 268 34.19 -4.87 -5.38
N GLU A 269 33.94 -6.17 -5.40
CA GLU A 269 32.64 -6.80 -5.07
C GLU A 269 31.44 -6.22 -5.87
N MET A 270 31.69 -5.71 -7.08
CA MET A 270 30.64 -5.09 -7.89
C MET A 270 29.61 -6.12 -8.40
N GLN A 271 28.35 -5.70 -8.42
CA GLN A 271 27.26 -6.52 -8.97
C GLN A 271 27.44 -6.76 -10.47
N TYR A 272 27.13 -7.99 -10.90
CA TYR A 272 27.11 -8.37 -12.32
C TYR A 272 26.14 -7.49 -13.13
N PRO A 273 26.49 -7.13 -14.38
CA PRO A 273 25.61 -6.33 -15.23
C PRO A 273 24.34 -7.10 -15.62
N PHE A 274 23.26 -6.39 -15.94
CA PHE A 274 21.98 -7.02 -16.30
C PHE A 274 22.14 -7.91 -17.55
N GLY A 275 21.79 -9.19 -17.42
CA GLY A 275 22.09 -10.20 -18.44
C GLY A 275 23.38 -10.99 -18.21
N ALA A 276 24.03 -10.87 -17.06
CA ALA A 276 25.10 -11.76 -16.63
C ALA A 276 24.90 -12.20 -15.17
N SER A 277 25.44 -13.37 -14.83
CA SER A 277 25.58 -13.86 -13.47
C SER A 277 26.95 -14.56 -13.32
N LYS A 278 27.24 -15.11 -12.14
CA LYS A 278 28.47 -15.84 -11.86
C LYS A 278 28.69 -17.08 -12.73
N GLU A 279 27.62 -17.68 -13.27
CA GLU A 279 27.67 -18.97 -13.97
C GLU A 279 27.14 -18.92 -15.42
N VAL A 280 26.35 -17.89 -15.77
CA VAL A 280 25.64 -17.83 -17.06
C VAL A 280 25.42 -16.39 -17.53
N ALA A 281 25.57 -16.13 -18.83
CA ALA A 281 25.06 -14.90 -19.45
C ALA A 281 23.63 -15.16 -19.95
N TYR A 282 22.65 -14.32 -19.65
CA TYR A 282 21.25 -14.55 -20.05
C TYR A 282 20.70 -13.38 -20.86
N GLN A 283 19.73 -13.63 -21.74
CA GLN A 283 19.08 -12.56 -22.50
C GLN A 283 18.42 -11.54 -21.55
N THR A 284 18.67 -10.27 -21.80
CA THR A 284 18.01 -9.16 -21.12
C THR A 284 16.58 -8.97 -21.62
N PHE A 285 15.69 -8.53 -20.73
CA PHE A 285 14.29 -8.30 -21.04
C PHE A 285 13.72 -7.11 -20.27
N GLN A 286 12.64 -6.53 -20.79
CA GLN A 286 11.93 -5.40 -20.19
C GLN A 286 10.41 -5.58 -20.36
N LEU A 287 9.61 -4.95 -19.49
CA LEU A 287 8.15 -4.96 -19.56
C LEU A 287 7.64 -4.15 -20.74
N THR A 288 6.87 -4.77 -21.65
CA THR A 288 6.39 -4.15 -22.89
C THR A 288 5.53 -2.90 -22.66
N GLU A 289 4.77 -2.83 -21.56
CA GLU A 289 3.95 -1.65 -21.23
C GLU A 289 4.77 -0.38 -20.95
N ASN A 290 5.96 -0.50 -20.36
CA ASN A 290 6.67 0.62 -19.72
C ASN A 290 8.15 0.76 -20.08
N GLY A 291 8.75 -0.22 -20.77
CA GLY A 291 10.21 -0.27 -21.02
C GLY A 291 11.04 -0.36 -19.73
N ARG A 292 10.50 -0.99 -18.68
CA ARG A 292 11.13 -1.07 -17.35
C ARG A 292 11.40 -2.52 -16.93
N ARG A 293 12.40 -2.69 -16.11
CA ARG A 293 12.72 -3.94 -15.40
C ARG A 293 11.69 -4.26 -14.31
N GLY A 294 11.83 -5.43 -13.67
CA GLY A 294 11.08 -5.77 -12.45
C GLY A 294 11.39 -4.81 -11.29
N THR A 295 10.69 -4.96 -10.17
CA THR A 295 10.96 -4.23 -8.92
C THR A 295 10.91 -5.16 -7.72
N VAL A 296 11.52 -4.77 -6.59
CA VAL A 296 11.51 -5.57 -5.34
C VAL A 296 10.09 -5.92 -4.88
N ASP A 297 9.14 -4.98 -5.01
CA ASP A 297 7.72 -5.21 -4.68
C ASP A 297 6.98 -6.10 -5.71
N GLN A 298 7.46 -6.16 -6.95
CA GLN A 298 6.82 -6.84 -8.07
C GLN A 298 7.87 -7.46 -9.03
N PRO A 299 8.55 -8.55 -8.61
CA PRO A 299 9.58 -9.18 -9.42
C PRO A 299 8.97 -9.90 -10.63
N VAL A 300 9.71 -9.88 -11.74
CA VAL A 300 9.33 -10.48 -13.03
C VAL A 300 10.16 -11.73 -13.26
N ARG A 301 9.51 -12.87 -13.48
CA ARG A 301 10.15 -14.17 -13.75
C ARG A 301 10.00 -14.56 -15.21
N ALA A 302 11.10 -14.54 -15.97
CA ALA A 302 11.12 -14.90 -17.38
C ALA A 302 11.93 -16.18 -17.61
N GLN A 303 11.55 -16.97 -18.61
CA GLN A 303 12.39 -18.07 -19.12
C GLN A 303 13.06 -17.62 -20.41
N VAL A 304 14.38 -17.48 -20.38
CA VAL A 304 15.20 -16.92 -21.45
C VAL A 304 16.36 -17.86 -21.81
N ASP A 305 17.02 -17.63 -22.95
CA ASP A 305 18.25 -18.35 -23.25
C ASP A 305 19.40 -17.87 -22.36
N GLY A 306 20.16 -18.83 -21.84
CA GLY A 306 21.38 -18.66 -21.09
C GLY A 306 22.56 -19.26 -21.83
N PHE A 307 23.63 -18.48 -21.98
CA PHE A 307 24.93 -18.84 -22.50
C PHE A 307 25.84 -19.36 -21.38
N PHE A 308 26.27 -20.61 -21.54
CA PHE A 308 27.14 -21.33 -20.62
C PHE A 308 28.48 -21.63 -21.27
N THR A 309 29.53 -21.70 -20.45
CA THR A 309 30.86 -22.15 -20.85
C THR A 309 31.44 -23.08 -19.80
N ASP A 310 32.20 -24.07 -20.22
CA ASP A 310 32.97 -24.94 -19.34
C ASP A 310 34.36 -25.22 -19.94
N ILE A 311 35.29 -25.74 -19.13
CA ILE A 311 36.63 -26.11 -19.58
C ILE A 311 37.14 -27.35 -18.87
N GLU A 312 37.46 -28.37 -19.68
CA GLU A 312 38.16 -29.54 -19.21
C GLU A 312 39.67 -29.39 -19.45
N CYS A 313 40.47 -29.61 -18.42
CA CYS A 313 41.93 -29.62 -18.50
C CYS A 313 42.50 -30.98 -18.04
N ARG A 314 43.62 -31.39 -18.62
CA ARG A 314 44.50 -32.50 -18.16
C ARG A 314 45.89 -31.94 -17.87
N LYS A 315 46.55 -32.46 -16.84
CA LYS A 315 47.91 -32.07 -16.45
C LYS A 315 48.98 -32.89 -17.16
N ILE A 316 50.18 -32.34 -17.29
CA ILE A 316 51.36 -33.10 -17.72
C ILE A 316 51.71 -34.17 -16.70
N GLU A 317 51.92 -35.40 -17.18
CA GLU A 317 52.43 -36.55 -16.43
C GLU A 317 53.94 -36.75 -16.67
N GLY A 318 54.44 -36.35 -17.85
CA GLY A 318 55.87 -36.36 -18.16
C GLY A 318 56.20 -35.67 -19.49
N PHE A 319 57.49 -35.49 -19.76
CA PHE A 319 57.99 -34.92 -21.00
C PHE A 319 59.20 -35.68 -21.53
N ARG A 320 59.46 -35.57 -22.83
CA ARG A 320 60.71 -35.99 -23.48
C ARG A 320 61.29 -34.83 -24.27
N ALA A 321 62.59 -34.66 -24.11
CA ALA A 321 63.37 -33.60 -24.75
C ALA A 321 64.29 -34.16 -25.85
N GLY A 322 64.34 -33.52 -27.01
CA GLY A 322 65.38 -33.71 -28.03
C GLY A 322 66.75 -33.11 -27.65
N PRO A 323 67.64 -32.82 -28.62
CA PRO A 323 68.87 -32.05 -28.41
C PRO A 323 68.67 -30.55 -28.69
N MET A 324 69.32 -29.65 -27.93
CA MET A 324 69.27 -28.20 -28.21
C MET A 324 70.19 -27.83 -29.37
N VAL A 325 69.67 -27.02 -30.30
CA VAL A 325 70.37 -26.50 -31.48
C VAL A 325 70.50 -24.99 -31.33
N ASN A 326 71.71 -24.45 -31.45
CA ASN A 326 71.94 -23.00 -31.37
C ASN A 326 71.57 -22.33 -32.71
N ASN A 327 70.61 -21.41 -32.72
CA ASN A 327 70.15 -20.71 -33.92
C ASN A 327 70.56 -19.23 -33.88
N THR A 328 71.75 -18.92 -34.40
CA THR A 328 72.32 -17.55 -34.37
C THR A 328 71.88 -16.74 -35.59
N VAL A 329 70.77 -15.99 -35.46
CA VAL A 329 70.25 -15.14 -36.55
C VAL A 329 70.79 -13.70 -36.50
N THR A 330 71.19 -13.16 -35.33
CA THR A 330 71.87 -11.85 -35.24
C THR A 330 73.09 -11.85 -34.32
N PRO A 331 74.14 -11.03 -34.58
CA PRO A 331 75.32 -10.94 -33.71
C PRO A 331 74.96 -10.28 -32.38
N GLY A 332 74.79 -11.07 -31.33
CA GLY A 332 74.48 -10.62 -29.97
C GLY A 332 73.23 -11.26 -29.35
N SER A 333 72.35 -11.85 -30.15
CA SER A 333 71.21 -12.64 -29.65
C SER A 333 71.54 -14.13 -29.65
N TRP A 334 71.66 -14.74 -28.48
CA TRP A 334 71.77 -16.20 -28.33
C TRP A 334 70.35 -16.78 -28.16
N GLN A 335 69.89 -17.54 -29.15
CA GLN A 335 68.62 -18.27 -29.10
C GLN A 335 68.90 -19.76 -29.35
N TYR A 336 68.33 -20.61 -28.50
CA TYR A 336 68.42 -22.07 -28.60
C TYR A 336 67.08 -22.63 -29.03
N GLU A 337 67.08 -23.57 -29.97
CA GLU A 337 65.89 -24.23 -30.49
C GLU A 337 65.86 -25.70 -30.14
N HIS A 338 64.66 -26.22 -29.87
CA HIS A 338 64.50 -27.54 -29.27
C HIS A 338 63.11 -28.16 -29.53
N ASP A 339 63.07 -29.49 -29.65
CA ASP A 339 61.86 -30.29 -29.85
C ASP A 339 61.41 -30.96 -28.53
N LEU A 340 60.15 -30.75 -28.15
CA LEU A 340 59.55 -31.30 -26.93
C LEU A 340 58.34 -32.20 -27.25
N GLU A 341 58.29 -33.37 -26.62
CA GLU A 341 57.12 -34.26 -26.60
C GLU A 341 56.53 -34.30 -25.18
N TYR A 342 55.24 -34.06 -25.05
CA TYR A 342 54.52 -33.99 -23.76
C TYR A 342 53.54 -35.15 -23.61
N TYR A 343 53.46 -35.71 -22.41
CA TYR A 343 52.52 -36.76 -22.02
C TYR A 343 51.53 -36.21 -21.00
N PHE A 344 50.23 -36.43 -21.22
CA PHE A 344 49.14 -35.91 -20.37
C PHE A 344 48.34 -37.04 -19.71
N GLU A 345 47.87 -36.77 -18.50
CA GLU A 345 47.03 -37.71 -17.75
C GLU A 345 45.80 -38.13 -18.56
N GLY A 346 45.70 -39.43 -18.86
CA GLY A 346 44.59 -39.99 -19.63
C GLY A 346 44.66 -39.76 -21.15
N CYS A 347 45.79 -39.32 -21.70
CA CYS A 347 46.02 -39.15 -23.14
C CYS A 347 47.13 -40.10 -23.61
N TRP A 348 46.81 -41.02 -24.55
CA TRP A 348 47.74 -42.08 -24.98
C TRP A 348 48.74 -41.66 -26.07
N GLU A 349 48.50 -40.55 -26.76
CA GLU A 349 49.36 -40.03 -27.83
C GLU A 349 50.21 -38.84 -27.32
N PRO A 350 51.53 -38.81 -27.62
CA PRO A 350 52.40 -37.72 -27.20
C PRO A 350 52.14 -36.46 -28.03
N VAL A 351 51.97 -35.32 -27.34
CA VAL A 351 51.78 -34.01 -27.99
C VAL A 351 53.13 -33.41 -28.33
N LYS A 352 53.38 -33.05 -29.59
CA LYS A 352 54.66 -32.48 -30.02
C LYS A 352 54.59 -30.96 -30.14
N SER A 353 55.56 -30.23 -29.60
CA SER A 353 55.73 -28.81 -29.89
C SER A 353 56.28 -28.60 -31.31
N ALA A 354 56.04 -27.42 -31.88
CA ALA A 354 56.95 -26.91 -32.90
C ALA A 354 58.30 -26.54 -32.24
N MET A 355 59.32 -26.34 -33.08
CA MET A 355 60.68 -25.98 -32.67
C MET A 355 60.66 -24.75 -31.77
N THR A 356 61.03 -24.93 -30.50
CA THR A 356 60.80 -23.96 -29.42
C THR A 356 62.04 -23.11 -29.18
N GLN A 357 61.92 -21.78 -29.33
CA GLN A 357 63.01 -20.84 -29.06
C GLN A 357 63.12 -20.50 -27.56
N VAL A 358 64.31 -20.66 -27.00
CA VAL A 358 64.66 -20.32 -25.60
C VAL A 358 65.79 -19.29 -25.62
N PRO A 359 65.68 -18.15 -24.90
CA PRO A 359 66.75 -17.17 -24.80
C PRO A 359 67.91 -17.70 -23.94
N ALA A 360 69.12 -17.17 -24.14
CA ALA A 360 70.22 -17.47 -23.23
C ALA A 360 70.00 -16.87 -21.83
N LEU A 361 70.37 -17.65 -20.81
CA LEU A 361 70.39 -17.25 -19.40
C LEU A 361 71.11 -15.92 -19.19
N ARG A 362 70.49 -15.01 -18.43
CA ARG A 362 71.12 -13.73 -18.08
C ARG A 362 72.41 -13.95 -17.27
N PRO A 363 73.46 -13.11 -17.43
CA PRO A 363 74.69 -13.25 -16.66
C PRO A 363 74.43 -13.19 -15.15
N GLY A 364 74.69 -14.31 -14.46
CA GLY A 364 74.48 -14.44 -13.01
C GLY A 364 73.18 -15.12 -12.57
N ALA A 365 72.26 -15.46 -13.49
CA ALA A 365 71.10 -16.29 -13.17
C ALA A 365 71.51 -17.77 -13.00
N GLU A 366 70.99 -18.43 -11.95
CA GLU A 366 71.18 -19.86 -11.71
C GLU A 366 70.20 -20.70 -12.55
N TRP A 367 68.96 -20.24 -12.61
CA TRP A 367 67.87 -20.72 -13.45
C TRP A 367 66.96 -19.54 -13.83
N GLU A 368 66.18 -19.71 -14.89
CA GLU A 368 65.18 -18.75 -15.35
C GLU A 368 63.95 -19.54 -15.86
N TYR A 369 62.77 -18.94 -15.82
CA TYR A 369 61.54 -19.54 -16.35
C TYR A 369 61.20 -18.91 -17.69
N ASP A 370 60.77 -19.73 -18.66
CA ASP A 370 60.07 -19.26 -19.84
C ASP A 370 58.58 -19.64 -19.75
N LEU A 371 57.74 -18.73 -20.23
CA LEU A 371 56.33 -19.00 -20.46
C LEU A 371 56.15 -19.05 -21.96
N LEU A 372 55.97 -20.26 -22.50
CA LEU A 372 55.68 -20.37 -23.93
C LEU A 372 54.36 -19.65 -24.22
N PRO A 373 54.31 -18.78 -25.25
CA PRO A 373 53.08 -18.11 -25.60
C PRO A 373 51.99 -19.15 -25.91
N PRO A 374 50.71 -18.87 -25.59
CA PRO A 374 49.57 -19.78 -25.73
C PRO A 374 49.30 -20.42 -27.12
N SER A 375 50.14 -20.14 -28.09
CA SER A 375 49.98 -20.48 -29.50
C SER A 375 51.30 -21.00 -30.05
N ILE A 376 51.60 -22.27 -29.78
CA ILE A 376 52.23 -23.08 -30.82
C ILE A 376 51.15 -23.26 -31.89
N PRO A 377 51.31 -22.73 -33.11
CA PRO A 377 50.36 -22.98 -34.17
C PRO A 377 50.54 -24.41 -34.66
N TRP A 378 49.92 -25.36 -33.98
CA TRP A 378 49.60 -26.62 -34.61
C TRP A 378 48.71 -26.32 -35.81
N ALA A 379 49.06 -26.89 -36.96
CA ALA A 379 48.11 -26.95 -38.07
C ALA A 379 46.79 -27.55 -37.54
N SER A 380 45.67 -26.97 -37.96
CA SER A 380 44.35 -27.01 -37.30
C SER A 380 43.63 -28.37 -37.25
N GLU A 381 44.38 -29.46 -37.29
CA GLU A 381 43.91 -30.84 -37.45
C GLU A 381 44.37 -31.79 -36.33
N GLN A 382 45.35 -31.43 -35.49
CA GLN A 382 45.75 -32.27 -34.36
C GLN A 382 44.88 -32.02 -33.12
N ARG A 383 44.05 -33.01 -32.77
CA ARG A 383 43.29 -33.09 -31.51
C ARG A 383 43.89 -34.22 -30.64
N PRO A 384 45.04 -33.98 -29.99
CA PRO A 384 45.91 -35.05 -29.53
C PRO A 384 45.34 -35.91 -28.39
N CYS A 385 44.33 -35.43 -27.65
CA CYS A 385 43.76 -36.19 -26.54
C CYS A 385 42.28 -36.52 -26.76
N SER A 386 41.98 -37.81 -26.98
CA SER A 386 40.62 -38.32 -27.18
C SER A 386 39.72 -38.26 -25.94
N THR A 387 40.30 -38.15 -24.74
CA THR A 387 39.56 -38.03 -23.46
C THR A 387 39.22 -36.58 -23.08
N LEU A 388 39.57 -35.60 -23.94
CA LEU A 388 39.09 -34.23 -23.87
C LEU A 388 38.03 -33.97 -24.96
N PRO A 389 37.09 -33.03 -24.74
CA PRO A 389 36.08 -32.64 -25.73
C PRO A 389 36.64 -32.43 -27.14
N GLN A 390 36.13 -33.21 -28.09
CA GLN A 390 36.57 -33.22 -29.50
C GLN A 390 35.89 -32.15 -30.36
N GLN A 391 35.00 -31.33 -29.79
CA GLN A 391 34.16 -30.37 -30.53
C GLN A 391 34.91 -29.09 -30.93
N LYS A 392 36.05 -28.78 -30.29
CA LYS A 392 36.85 -27.56 -30.48
C LYS A 392 38.35 -27.86 -30.40
N GLU A 393 39.16 -26.83 -30.66
CA GLU A 393 40.63 -26.86 -30.58
C GLU A 393 41.09 -27.12 -29.13
N GLN A 394 42.08 -28.00 -28.96
CA GLN A 394 42.71 -28.28 -27.67
C GLN A 394 43.93 -27.36 -27.53
N ASN A 395 44.03 -26.62 -26.43
CA ASN A 395 45.03 -25.57 -26.24
C ASN A 395 46.02 -25.99 -25.15
N LEU A 396 47.31 -25.77 -25.41
CA LEU A 396 48.40 -26.19 -24.55
C LEU A 396 49.08 -25.01 -23.87
N TYR A 397 49.27 -25.15 -22.57
CA TYR A 397 49.96 -24.20 -21.71
C TYR A 397 51.14 -24.89 -21.07
N VAL A 398 52.35 -24.43 -21.38
CA VAL A 398 53.59 -24.99 -20.83
C VAL A 398 54.45 -23.87 -20.30
N GLN A 399 54.95 -24.08 -19.09
CA GLN A 399 56.02 -23.31 -18.48
C GLN A 399 57.29 -24.18 -18.48
N LEU A 400 58.38 -23.63 -19.00
CA LEU A 400 59.68 -24.28 -19.03
C LEU A 400 60.58 -23.66 -17.96
N ARG A 401 61.32 -24.48 -17.23
CA ARG A 401 62.36 -24.02 -16.32
C ARG A 401 63.72 -24.47 -16.85
N TYR A 402 64.61 -23.53 -17.13
CA TYR A 402 65.94 -23.82 -17.65
C TYR A 402 67.02 -23.32 -16.69
N GLY A 403 68.11 -24.06 -16.56
CA GLY A 403 69.25 -23.77 -15.72
C GLY A 403 70.56 -23.85 -16.49
N ALA A 404 71.65 -23.45 -15.87
CA ALA A 404 72.97 -23.58 -16.49
C ALA A 404 73.38 -25.06 -16.61
N SER A 405 73.77 -25.52 -17.81
CA SER A 405 74.25 -26.90 -17.98
C SER A 405 75.54 -27.17 -17.20
N ASN A 406 75.62 -28.35 -16.58
CA ASN A 406 76.80 -28.80 -15.81
C ASN A 406 77.92 -29.41 -16.68
N ARG A 407 77.81 -29.35 -18.02
CA ARG A 407 78.87 -29.84 -18.92
C ARG A 407 80.09 -28.90 -18.88
N ASN A 408 81.26 -29.43 -18.54
CA ASN A 408 82.53 -28.71 -18.34
C ASN A 408 82.90 -27.75 -19.49
N SER A 409 82.45 -26.49 -19.38
CA SER A 409 82.73 -25.39 -20.32
C SER A 409 83.38 -24.23 -19.55
N THR A 410 84.69 -24.29 -19.35
CA THR A 410 85.47 -23.26 -18.65
C THR A 410 85.85 -22.06 -19.53
N THR A 411 85.32 -21.97 -20.76
CA THR A 411 85.80 -21.05 -21.81
C THR A 411 84.72 -20.26 -22.56
N ARG A 412 83.45 -20.24 -22.11
CA ARG A 412 82.41 -19.35 -22.66
C ARG A 412 81.85 -18.38 -21.61
N LEU A 413 81.69 -17.12 -22.01
CA LEU A 413 81.02 -16.05 -21.24
C LEU A 413 79.50 -16.26 -21.12
N VAL A 414 78.92 -17.17 -21.91
CA VAL A 414 77.51 -17.57 -21.89
C VAL A 414 77.47 -19.09 -21.72
N ARG A 415 76.72 -19.56 -20.71
CA ARG A 415 76.52 -21.00 -20.47
C ARG A 415 75.38 -21.50 -21.34
N GLU A 416 75.49 -22.72 -21.86
CA GLU A 416 74.39 -23.37 -22.59
C GLU A 416 73.26 -23.69 -21.58
N PRO A 417 72.00 -23.35 -21.89
CA PRO A 417 70.87 -23.70 -21.04
C PRO A 417 70.60 -25.21 -21.10
N GLU A 418 70.13 -25.75 -19.98
CA GLU A 418 69.66 -27.14 -19.83
C GLU A 418 68.26 -27.10 -19.23
N LEU A 419 67.32 -27.85 -19.81
CA LEU A 419 65.94 -27.90 -19.36
C LEU A 419 65.85 -28.71 -18.06
N LEU A 420 65.39 -28.09 -16.99
CA LEU A 420 65.27 -28.68 -15.65
C LEU A 420 63.90 -29.32 -15.46
N ASP A 421 62.86 -28.49 -15.50
CA ASP A 421 61.47 -28.85 -15.20
C ASP A 421 60.52 -28.36 -16.30
N VAL A 422 59.42 -29.08 -16.50
CA VAL A 422 58.34 -28.73 -17.43
C VAL A 422 57.02 -28.87 -16.70
N HIS A 423 56.24 -27.80 -16.66
CA HIS A 423 54.91 -27.77 -16.07
C HIS A 423 53.87 -27.36 -17.11
N GLY A 424 52.67 -27.91 -17.06
CA GLY A 424 51.67 -27.59 -18.07
C GLY A 424 50.34 -28.32 -17.98
N VAL A 425 49.40 -27.78 -18.76
CA VAL A 425 48.04 -28.29 -18.92
C VAL A 425 47.59 -28.22 -20.38
N LEU A 426 46.85 -29.24 -20.80
CA LEU A 426 46.14 -29.30 -22.07
C LEU A 426 44.65 -29.11 -21.77
N CYS A 427 44.01 -28.09 -22.34
CA CYS A 427 42.63 -27.74 -22.04
C CYS A 427 41.75 -27.64 -23.30
N ALA A 428 40.49 -28.04 -23.17
CA ALA A 428 39.45 -27.90 -24.19
C ALA A 428 38.24 -27.19 -23.57
N ALA A 429 37.88 -26.03 -24.12
CA ALA A 429 36.71 -25.26 -23.68
C ALA A 429 35.48 -25.58 -24.53
N THR A 430 34.31 -25.60 -23.89
CA THR A 430 33.02 -25.85 -24.51
C THR A 430 32.08 -24.67 -24.22
N ALA A 431 31.10 -24.44 -25.09
CA ALA A 431 30.10 -23.38 -24.94
C ALA A 431 28.76 -23.82 -25.55
N TRP A 432 27.66 -23.50 -24.88
CA TRP A 432 26.32 -23.89 -25.30
C TRP A 432 25.24 -22.91 -24.81
N LEU A 433 24.07 -22.93 -25.46
CA LEU A 433 22.86 -22.31 -24.93
C LEU A 433 21.99 -23.34 -24.21
N SER A 434 21.32 -22.92 -23.16
CA SER A 434 20.26 -23.68 -22.46
C SER A 434 19.28 -22.70 -21.82
N LYS A 435 18.01 -23.10 -21.61
CA LYS A 435 17.01 -22.23 -20.97
C LYS A 435 17.27 -22.05 -19.48
N VAL A 436 17.16 -20.82 -19.00
CA VAL A 436 17.24 -20.44 -17.58
C VAL A 436 16.00 -19.67 -17.17
N GLU A 437 15.58 -19.81 -15.91
CA GLU A 437 14.57 -18.93 -15.31
C GLU A 437 15.29 -17.76 -14.60
N VAL A 438 14.89 -16.53 -14.91
CA VAL A 438 15.48 -15.31 -14.35
C VAL A 438 14.39 -14.55 -13.60
N ALA A 439 14.57 -14.39 -12.29
CA ALA A 439 13.73 -13.56 -11.44
C ALA A 439 14.37 -12.17 -11.29
N ASP A 440 13.90 -11.21 -12.09
CA ASP A 440 14.35 -9.82 -12.06
C ASP A 440 13.56 -9.01 -11.01
N ASP A 441 14.28 -8.46 -10.03
CA ASP A 441 13.80 -7.57 -8.98
C ASP A 441 14.16 -6.09 -9.25
N GLY A 442 14.74 -5.80 -10.42
CA GLY A 442 15.21 -4.47 -10.82
C GLY A 442 16.66 -4.17 -10.45
N VAL A 443 17.29 -4.96 -9.58
CA VAL A 443 18.66 -4.72 -9.08
C VAL A 443 19.54 -5.93 -9.32
N SER A 444 19.33 -7.03 -8.61
CA SER A 444 20.16 -8.24 -8.65
C SER A 444 19.35 -9.46 -9.05
N PRO A 445 19.18 -9.75 -10.35
CA PRO A 445 18.35 -10.86 -10.81
C PRO A 445 18.87 -12.20 -10.32
N ASN A 446 17.99 -12.98 -9.70
CA ASN A 446 18.30 -14.33 -9.29
C ASN A 446 18.05 -15.28 -10.47
N VAL A 447 19.08 -16.01 -10.87
CA VAL A 447 19.03 -16.93 -12.03
C VAL A 447 18.99 -18.38 -11.55
N THR A 448 17.97 -19.12 -11.95
CA THR A 448 17.81 -20.54 -11.64
C THR A 448 18.02 -21.38 -12.90
N ILE A 449 19.02 -22.26 -12.84
CA ILE A 449 19.35 -23.18 -13.94
C ILE A 449 18.31 -24.31 -13.95
N LEU A 450 17.61 -24.49 -15.07
CA LEU A 450 16.55 -25.48 -15.21
C LEU A 450 17.15 -26.86 -15.56
N PRO A 451 16.91 -27.92 -14.75
CA PRO A 451 17.43 -29.25 -15.04
C PRO A 451 16.74 -29.86 -16.27
N ASN A 452 17.46 -30.75 -16.97
CA ASN A 452 17.00 -31.50 -18.15
C ASN A 452 16.62 -30.66 -19.39
N GLN A 453 17.16 -29.45 -19.53
CA GLN A 453 17.04 -28.65 -20.76
C GLN A 453 18.02 -29.11 -21.85
N VAL A 454 17.71 -28.81 -23.11
CA VAL A 454 18.55 -29.14 -24.27
C VAL A 454 19.71 -28.16 -24.37
N ALA A 455 20.95 -28.66 -24.27
CA ALA A 455 22.16 -27.88 -24.53
C ALA A 455 22.42 -27.81 -26.04
N THR A 456 22.35 -26.62 -26.64
CA THR A 456 22.71 -26.40 -28.06
C THR A 456 24.13 -25.83 -28.15
N PRO A 457 25.09 -26.55 -28.77
CA PRO A 457 26.49 -26.11 -28.79
C PRO A 457 26.67 -24.88 -29.70
N ILE A 458 27.52 -23.94 -29.27
CA ILE A 458 27.88 -22.73 -30.03
C ILE A 458 29.20 -22.92 -30.79
N ASP A 459 29.27 -22.35 -32.00
CA ASP A 459 30.49 -22.36 -32.81
C ASP A 459 31.38 -21.13 -32.57
N ALA A 460 31.88 -21.00 -31.34
CA ALA A 460 32.82 -19.97 -30.93
C ALA A 460 34.01 -20.57 -30.16
N ASN A 461 35.24 -20.14 -30.48
CA ASN A 461 36.42 -20.47 -29.68
C ASN A 461 36.54 -19.49 -28.49
N VAL A 462 35.72 -19.73 -27.47
CA VAL A 462 35.65 -18.92 -26.24
C VAL A 462 37.00 -18.78 -25.52
N TRP A 463 37.86 -19.79 -25.65
CA TRP A 463 39.18 -19.80 -25.02
C TRP A 463 40.18 -18.87 -25.73
N LYS A 464 40.17 -18.83 -27.08
CA LYS A 464 40.93 -17.84 -27.86
C LYS A 464 40.52 -16.41 -27.49
N ILE A 465 39.23 -16.17 -27.25
CA ILE A 465 38.70 -14.88 -26.79
C ILE A 465 39.20 -14.55 -25.38
N ALA A 466 39.09 -15.47 -24.42
CA ALA A 466 39.58 -15.28 -23.05
C ALA A 466 41.10 -14.97 -23.02
N ASN A 467 41.88 -15.65 -23.86
CA ASN A 467 43.31 -15.44 -23.99
C ASN A 467 43.65 -14.08 -24.65
N GLN A 468 42.88 -13.65 -25.66
CA GLN A 468 43.00 -12.30 -26.24
C GLN A 468 42.62 -11.21 -25.23
N ALA A 469 41.57 -11.40 -24.43
CA ALA A 469 41.20 -10.51 -23.33
C ALA A 469 42.33 -10.34 -22.30
N ASN A 470 43.11 -11.40 -22.06
CA ASN A 470 44.31 -11.36 -21.21
C ASN A 470 45.58 -10.84 -21.91
N SER A 471 45.45 -10.22 -23.10
CA SER A 471 46.56 -9.67 -23.89
C SER A 471 47.57 -10.72 -24.39
N GLY A 472 47.12 -11.96 -24.60
CA GLY A 472 47.99 -13.08 -25.00
C GLY A 472 48.92 -13.58 -23.90
N LYS A 473 48.87 -12.98 -22.70
CA LYS A 473 49.50 -13.52 -21.50
C LYS A 473 48.73 -14.77 -21.10
N THR A 474 49.44 -15.82 -20.71
CA THR A 474 48.84 -17.06 -20.19
C THR A 474 47.93 -16.76 -18.98
N PRO A 475 47.04 -17.68 -18.56
CA PRO A 475 46.28 -17.55 -17.31
C PRO A 475 47.13 -17.37 -16.02
N ILE A 476 48.45 -17.29 -16.15
CA ILE A 476 49.48 -17.47 -15.14
C ILE A 476 50.34 -16.21 -15.07
N GLU A 477 49.72 -15.05 -14.78
CA GLU A 477 50.44 -13.90 -14.21
C GLU A 477 50.59 -14.00 -12.68
N VAL A 478 50.34 -15.18 -12.08
CA VAL A 478 50.58 -15.47 -10.66
C VAL A 478 52.05 -15.89 -10.41
N ILE A 479 52.99 -15.16 -11.02
CA ILE A 479 54.43 -15.38 -10.85
C ILE A 479 54.89 -15.29 -9.37
N PRO A 480 54.31 -14.45 -8.49
CA PRO A 480 54.73 -14.40 -7.08
C PRO A 480 54.43 -15.68 -6.28
N ASN A 481 53.30 -16.37 -6.53
CA ASN A 481 52.89 -17.52 -5.71
C ASN A 481 53.35 -18.88 -6.28
N LEU A 482 53.75 -18.95 -7.56
CA LEU A 482 54.26 -20.19 -8.15
C LEU A 482 55.53 -20.70 -7.43
N ALA A 483 56.37 -19.79 -6.91
CA ALA A 483 57.61 -20.14 -6.21
C ALA A 483 57.41 -20.91 -4.90
N ASN A 484 56.21 -20.83 -4.30
CA ASN A 484 55.87 -21.50 -3.02
C ASN A 484 54.88 -22.67 -3.20
N ALA A 485 54.44 -22.97 -4.42
CA ALA A 485 53.46 -24.03 -4.68
C ALA A 485 54.10 -25.43 -4.70
N THR A 486 53.46 -26.41 -4.07
CA THR A 486 53.96 -27.81 -4.03
C THR A 486 53.66 -28.60 -5.30
N ASP A 487 52.63 -28.22 -6.06
CA ASP A 487 52.31 -28.78 -7.38
C ASP A 487 51.91 -27.63 -8.33
N ILE A 488 52.83 -27.26 -9.22
CA ILE A 488 52.63 -26.18 -10.19
C ILE A 488 51.60 -26.59 -11.26
N ASN A 489 51.52 -27.87 -11.64
CA ASN A 489 50.57 -28.35 -12.64
C ASN A 489 49.13 -28.20 -12.15
N GLU A 490 48.88 -28.49 -10.87
CA GLU A 490 47.57 -28.33 -10.25
C GLU A 490 47.17 -26.86 -10.09
N VAL A 491 48.12 -25.97 -9.80
CA VAL A 491 47.89 -24.51 -9.80
C VAL A 491 47.55 -24.02 -11.21
N MET A 492 48.27 -24.45 -12.25
CA MET A 492 47.97 -24.11 -13.65
C MET A 492 46.58 -24.63 -14.06
N ARG A 493 46.20 -25.84 -13.64
CA ARG A 493 44.87 -26.43 -13.92
C ARG A 493 43.75 -25.59 -13.29
N ASN A 494 43.87 -25.26 -12.01
CA ASN A 494 42.87 -24.47 -11.29
C ASN A 494 42.82 -23.02 -11.80
N ALA A 495 43.95 -22.43 -12.20
CA ALA A 495 43.98 -21.11 -12.83
C ALA A 495 43.22 -21.07 -14.17
N SER A 496 43.42 -22.06 -15.05
CA SER A 496 42.69 -22.16 -16.32
C SER A 496 41.18 -22.35 -16.14
N VAL A 497 40.76 -23.16 -15.16
CA VAL A 497 39.33 -23.34 -14.82
C VAL A 497 38.73 -22.05 -14.25
N ASN A 498 39.39 -21.42 -13.26
CA ASN A 498 38.93 -20.17 -12.67
C ASN A 498 38.86 -19.02 -13.69
N LEU A 499 39.76 -18.99 -14.68
CA LEU A 499 39.71 -18.01 -15.76
C LEU A 499 38.41 -18.13 -16.56
N MET A 500 38.01 -19.33 -16.99
CA MET A 500 36.76 -19.52 -17.73
C MET A 500 35.52 -19.30 -16.88
N LEU A 501 35.52 -19.71 -15.61
CA LEU A 501 34.40 -19.41 -14.69
C LEU A 501 34.17 -17.90 -14.53
N ARG A 502 35.25 -17.10 -14.53
CA ARG A 502 35.16 -15.63 -14.43
C ARG A 502 34.85 -14.95 -15.76
N TYR A 503 35.45 -15.40 -16.86
CA TYR A 503 35.38 -14.72 -18.16
C TYR A 503 34.20 -15.20 -19.01
N GLY A 504 33.78 -16.45 -18.87
CA GLY A 504 32.76 -17.10 -19.70
C GLY A 504 31.44 -16.33 -19.79
N PRO A 505 30.76 -16.05 -18.66
CA PRO A 505 29.53 -15.25 -18.67
C PRO A 505 29.72 -13.84 -19.26
N LEU A 506 30.88 -13.23 -19.03
CA LEU A 506 31.19 -11.89 -19.54
C LEU A 506 31.52 -11.88 -21.05
N ILE A 507 32.10 -12.95 -21.59
CA ILE A 507 32.25 -13.18 -23.05
C ILE A 507 30.86 -13.29 -23.70
N GLY A 508 29.96 -14.05 -23.09
CA GLY A 508 28.56 -14.13 -23.53
C GLY A 508 27.90 -12.75 -23.58
N HIS A 509 28.00 -12.01 -22.48
CA HIS A 509 27.38 -10.70 -22.30
C HIS A 509 27.93 -9.61 -23.24
N TYR A 510 29.26 -9.48 -23.36
CA TYR A 510 29.89 -8.36 -24.08
C TYR A 510 30.19 -8.64 -25.56
N LEU A 511 30.36 -9.91 -25.96
CA LEU A 511 30.95 -10.25 -27.26
C LEU A 511 30.05 -11.11 -28.14
N LEU A 512 29.20 -11.96 -27.57
CA LEU A 512 28.28 -12.85 -28.30
C LEU A 512 26.85 -12.31 -28.40
N ARG A 513 26.52 -11.29 -27.60
CA ARG A 513 25.24 -10.60 -27.56
C ARG A 513 25.02 -9.72 -28.80
N GLN A 514 23.86 -9.84 -29.44
CA GLN A 514 23.39 -8.93 -30.49
C GLN A 514 21.98 -8.43 -30.17
N THR A 515 21.69 -7.17 -30.47
CA THR A 515 20.40 -6.54 -30.17
C THR A 515 19.33 -6.96 -31.18
N GLU A 516 18.33 -7.71 -30.72
CA GLU A 516 17.13 -8.05 -31.48
C GLU A 516 15.94 -8.06 -30.53
N GLN A 517 14.85 -7.37 -30.89
CA GLN A 517 13.66 -7.28 -30.06
C GLN A 517 12.67 -8.38 -30.40
N ALA A 518 12.27 -9.17 -29.41
CA ALA A 518 11.24 -10.19 -29.56
C ALA A 518 10.28 -10.21 -28.36
N ASP A 519 8.98 -10.31 -28.63
CA ASP A 519 7.95 -10.41 -27.60
C ASP A 519 7.90 -11.83 -27.01
N SER A 520 7.83 -11.92 -25.68
CA SER A 520 7.70 -13.17 -24.92
C SER A 520 6.83 -12.96 -23.67
N VAL A 521 6.58 -14.02 -22.91
CA VAL A 521 5.68 -14.00 -21.74
C VAL A 521 6.43 -14.39 -20.48
N ALA A 522 6.32 -13.56 -19.45
CA ALA A 522 6.91 -13.77 -18.12
C ALA A 522 5.82 -13.86 -17.03
N GLU A 523 6.15 -14.43 -15.86
CA GLU A 523 5.31 -14.38 -14.66
C GLU A 523 5.71 -13.21 -13.75
N MET A 524 4.86 -12.18 -13.64
CA MET A 524 5.04 -11.10 -12.67
C MET A 524 4.26 -11.39 -11.38
N GLN A 525 4.88 -11.19 -10.23
CA GLN A 525 4.17 -11.27 -8.94
C GLN A 525 3.51 -9.94 -8.61
N LEU A 526 2.16 -9.87 -8.65
CA LEU A 526 1.42 -8.72 -8.14
C LEU A 526 0.80 -9.01 -6.78
N SER A 527 1.08 -8.14 -5.80
CA SER A 527 0.23 -7.96 -4.63
C SER A 527 -1.15 -7.46 -5.10
N THR A 528 -2.16 -8.33 -5.08
CA THR A 528 -3.55 -7.96 -5.36
C THR A 528 -4.37 -8.02 -4.08
N TYR A 529 -5.04 -6.93 -3.73
CA TYR A 529 -5.99 -6.93 -2.61
C TYR A 529 -7.25 -7.70 -3.02
N ARG A 530 -7.53 -8.79 -2.30
CA ARG A 530 -8.77 -9.56 -2.42
C ARG A 530 -9.67 -9.31 -1.21
N LEU A 531 -10.97 -9.27 -1.45
CA LEU A 531 -11.98 -9.09 -0.43
C LEU A 531 -12.22 -10.43 0.29
N ALA A 532 -11.87 -10.55 1.56
CA ALA A 532 -12.08 -11.74 2.38
C ALA A 532 -13.13 -11.48 3.47
N LEU A 533 -13.89 -12.52 3.88
CA LEU A 533 -14.75 -12.42 5.06
C LEU A 533 -13.94 -12.63 6.34
N THR A 534 -14.23 -11.85 7.37
CA THR A 534 -13.72 -12.12 8.72
C THR A 534 -14.60 -13.19 9.39
N PRO A 535 -14.08 -14.39 9.73
CA PRO A 535 -14.90 -15.45 10.33
C PRO A 535 -15.48 -15.02 11.69
N GLN A 536 -14.72 -14.22 12.44
CA GLN A 536 -15.09 -13.69 13.76
C GLN A 536 -16.33 -12.79 13.74
N VAL A 537 -16.65 -12.16 12.61
CA VAL A 537 -17.84 -11.31 12.44
C VAL A 537 -18.94 -12.07 11.68
N CYS A 538 -18.56 -12.87 10.68
CA CYS A 538 -19.51 -13.66 9.89
C CYS A 538 -20.32 -14.66 10.74
N VAL A 539 -19.68 -15.35 11.69
CA VAL A 539 -20.35 -16.33 12.56
C VAL A 539 -21.39 -15.67 13.50
N PRO A 540 -21.09 -14.61 14.28
CA PRO A 540 -22.12 -13.97 15.09
C PRO A 540 -23.22 -13.31 14.25
N MET A 541 -22.93 -12.76 13.06
CA MET A 541 -23.99 -12.27 12.16
C MET A 541 -24.92 -13.40 11.70
N LEU A 542 -24.40 -14.58 11.37
CA LEU A 542 -25.20 -15.78 11.03
C LEU A 542 -26.08 -16.23 12.22
N VAL A 543 -25.53 -16.25 13.44
CA VAL A 543 -26.29 -16.61 14.64
C VAL A 543 -27.41 -15.60 14.91
N VAL A 544 -27.11 -14.30 14.77
CA VAL A 544 -28.09 -13.22 14.95
C VAL A 544 -29.18 -13.28 13.87
N SER A 545 -28.83 -13.51 12.60
CA SER A 545 -29.81 -13.61 11.51
C SER A 545 -30.73 -14.82 11.71
N LEU A 546 -30.20 -15.98 12.13
CA LEU A 546 -31.00 -17.15 12.50
C LEU A 546 -31.95 -16.86 13.67
N LEU A 547 -31.48 -16.20 14.73
CA LEU A 547 -32.33 -15.79 15.85
C LEU A 547 -33.44 -14.84 15.40
N ILE A 548 -33.14 -13.87 14.53
CA ILE A 548 -34.13 -12.97 13.92
C ILE A 548 -35.17 -13.78 13.12
N THR A 549 -34.76 -14.75 12.29
CA THR A 549 -35.73 -15.59 11.56
C THR A 549 -36.66 -16.35 12.49
N LEU A 550 -36.12 -16.96 13.55
CA LEU A 550 -36.90 -17.70 14.55
C LEU A 550 -37.91 -16.80 15.26
N ILE A 551 -37.51 -15.58 15.63
CA ILE A 551 -38.37 -14.57 16.25
C ILE A 551 -39.45 -14.08 15.27
N ILE A 552 -39.12 -13.88 13.99
CA ILE A 552 -40.10 -13.47 12.97
C ILE A 552 -41.09 -14.60 12.66
N VAL A 553 -40.65 -15.85 12.56
CA VAL A 553 -41.52 -17.01 12.32
C VAL A 553 -42.44 -17.28 13.52
N THR A 554 -41.92 -17.17 14.75
CA THR A 554 -42.75 -17.32 15.97
C THR A 554 -43.75 -16.18 16.13
N THR A 555 -43.39 -14.92 15.82
CA THR A 555 -44.35 -13.80 15.82
C THR A 555 -45.37 -13.88 14.68
N ALA A 556 -44.97 -14.30 13.47
CA ALA A 556 -45.88 -14.53 12.35
C ALA A 556 -46.90 -15.64 12.67
N THR A 557 -46.45 -16.80 13.16
CA THR A 557 -47.34 -17.90 13.56
C THR A 557 -48.25 -17.52 14.74
N PHE A 558 -47.75 -16.75 15.71
CA PHE A 558 -48.58 -16.19 16.80
C PHE A 558 -49.66 -15.23 16.29
N SER A 559 -49.29 -14.30 15.39
CA SER A 559 -50.23 -13.32 14.79
C SER A 559 -51.30 -13.96 13.89
N SER A 560 -51.01 -15.16 13.35
CA SER A 560 -51.91 -15.96 12.54
C SER A 560 -52.87 -16.81 13.41
N ARG A 561 -52.37 -17.41 14.49
CA ARG A 561 -53.15 -18.25 15.43
C ARG A 561 -54.06 -17.45 16.37
N ARG A 562 -53.69 -16.21 16.75
CA ARG A 562 -54.55 -15.32 17.56
C ARG A 562 -55.12 -14.23 16.68
N HIS A 563 -56.42 -14.30 16.38
CA HIS A 563 -57.10 -13.43 15.42
C HIS A 563 -56.83 -11.92 15.62
N THR A 564 -55.91 -11.37 14.83
CA THR A 564 -55.59 -9.93 14.75
C THR A 564 -56.56 -9.13 13.88
N ALA A 565 -57.69 -9.73 13.50
CA ALA A 565 -58.73 -9.17 12.61
C ALA A 565 -60.07 -9.14 13.33
N ILE A 566 -60.20 -8.21 14.29
CA ILE A 566 -61.41 -8.05 15.13
C ILE A 566 -62.04 -6.65 14.96
N TRP A 567 -61.33 -5.69 14.36
CA TRP A 567 -61.78 -4.30 14.25
C TRP A 567 -62.34 -3.95 12.86
N HIS A 568 -63.25 -2.98 12.83
CA HIS A 568 -63.81 -2.41 11.60
C HIS A 568 -62.98 -1.24 11.05
N ARG A 569 -62.17 -0.57 11.89
CA ARG A 569 -61.29 0.57 11.57
C ARG A 569 -60.08 0.56 12.52
N ASP A 570 -59.07 1.39 12.28
CA ASP A 570 -57.88 1.53 13.17
C ASP A 570 -58.29 1.97 14.59
N PRO A 571 -58.29 1.08 15.61
CA PRO A 571 -58.78 1.40 16.95
C PRO A 571 -57.89 2.40 17.69
N ALA A 572 -56.69 2.71 17.19
CA ALA A 572 -55.77 3.64 17.83
C ALA A 572 -55.88 5.08 17.30
N THR A 573 -56.75 5.34 16.30
CA THR A 573 -57.14 6.70 15.88
C THR A 573 -58.26 7.25 16.75
N VAL A 574 -58.43 8.58 16.83
CA VAL A 574 -59.53 9.19 17.62
C VAL A 574 -60.90 8.78 17.05
N LEU A 575 -61.04 8.77 15.72
CA LEU A 575 -62.25 8.27 15.05
C LEU A 575 -62.49 6.77 15.31
N GLY A 576 -61.42 5.96 15.33
CA GLY A 576 -61.51 4.53 15.62
C GLY A 576 -61.91 4.23 17.05
N ASN A 577 -61.42 5.00 18.02
CA ASN A 577 -61.85 4.91 19.42
C ASN A 577 -63.34 5.27 19.56
N LEU A 578 -63.78 6.39 18.97
CA LEU A 578 -65.19 6.80 18.92
C LEU A 578 -66.09 5.69 18.32
N LEU A 579 -65.68 5.09 17.20
CA LEU A 579 -66.40 3.98 16.56
C LEU A 579 -66.40 2.70 17.40
N TYR A 580 -65.27 2.36 18.02
CA TYR A 580 -65.12 1.13 18.81
C TYR A 580 -65.98 1.16 20.08
N PHE A 581 -65.90 2.24 20.85
CA PHE A 581 -66.68 2.41 22.07
C PHE A 581 -68.19 2.56 21.79
N LYS A 582 -68.57 3.26 20.72
CA LYS A 582 -69.98 3.30 20.26
C LYS A 582 -70.54 1.91 19.93
N GLN A 583 -69.72 1.04 19.35
CA GLN A 583 -70.12 -0.34 19.00
C GLN A 583 -70.08 -1.31 20.19
N HIS A 584 -69.31 -1.00 21.23
CA HIS A 584 -69.11 -1.85 22.41
C HIS A 584 -69.31 -1.06 23.72
N PRO A 585 -70.52 -0.55 24.00
CA PRO A 585 -70.81 0.25 25.20
C PRO A 585 -70.47 -0.52 26.49
N ASP A 586 -70.66 -1.84 26.50
CA ASP A 586 -70.32 -2.70 27.63
C ASP A 586 -68.82 -2.72 27.94
N THR A 587 -67.95 -2.56 26.94
CA THR A 587 -66.49 -2.48 27.17
C THR A 587 -66.08 -1.10 27.67
N HIS A 588 -66.68 -0.05 27.14
CA HIS A 588 -66.49 1.32 27.63
C HIS A 588 -66.90 1.43 29.11
N ARG A 589 -68.02 0.81 29.50
CA ARG A 589 -68.49 0.73 30.90
C ARG A 589 -67.64 -0.22 31.76
N ARG A 590 -67.02 -1.28 31.23
CA ARG A 590 -66.06 -2.13 31.98
C ARG A 590 -64.71 -1.46 32.25
N ILE A 591 -64.28 -0.54 31.38
CA ILE A 591 -63.04 0.23 31.58
C ILE A 591 -63.23 1.30 32.66
N LEU A 592 -64.41 1.93 32.72
CA LEU A 592 -64.69 3.10 33.55
C LEU A 592 -65.60 2.80 34.78
N GLY A 593 -66.23 1.64 34.87
CA GLY A 593 -67.23 1.29 35.88
C GLY A 593 -68.66 1.76 35.56
N ASP A 594 -69.64 1.34 36.36
CA ASP A 594 -71.05 1.77 36.23
C ASP A 594 -71.26 3.24 36.60
N LYS A 595 -70.37 3.79 37.45
CA LYS A 595 -70.17 5.22 37.67
C LYS A 595 -68.66 5.46 37.77
N PRO A 596 -68.00 6.05 36.76
CA PRO A 596 -66.61 6.45 36.91
C PRO A 596 -66.46 7.49 38.02
N PRO A 597 -65.29 7.56 38.68
CA PRO A 597 -64.88 8.76 39.41
C PRO A 597 -64.61 9.87 38.37
N VAL A 598 -65.69 10.48 37.88
CA VAL A 598 -65.67 11.53 36.84
C VAL A 598 -64.68 12.62 37.24
N ASP A 599 -64.67 13.00 38.52
CA ASP A 599 -63.80 14.03 39.05
C ASP A 599 -62.32 13.67 38.94
N SER A 600 -61.88 12.44 39.21
CA SER A 600 -60.44 12.11 39.13
C SER A 600 -59.89 12.10 37.70
N LEU A 601 -60.68 11.65 36.72
CA LEU A 601 -60.31 11.68 35.31
C LEU A 601 -60.40 13.11 34.73
N LYS A 602 -61.43 13.86 35.13
CA LYS A 602 -61.62 15.29 34.80
C LYS A 602 -60.50 16.14 35.40
N GLU A 603 -60.09 15.90 36.64
CA GLU A 603 -58.92 16.52 37.30
C GLU A 603 -57.62 16.15 36.56
N ALA A 604 -57.42 14.87 36.21
CA ALA A 604 -56.24 14.41 35.49
C ALA A 604 -56.05 15.12 34.13
N TRP A 605 -57.12 15.33 33.37
CA TRP A 605 -57.06 16.08 32.10
C TRP A 605 -57.07 17.62 32.29
N SER A 606 -57.65 18.15 33.37
CA SER A 606 -57.78 19.61 33.57
C SER A 606 -56.58 20.28 34.27
N HIS A 607 -55.96 19.61 35.25
CA HIS A 607 -54.77 20.10 35.96
C HIS A 607 -53.46 19.55 35.37
N CYS A 608 -53.51 19.20 34.08
CA CYS A 608 -52.51 18.36 33.42
C CYS A 608 -51.17 19.07 33.16
N THR A 609 -50.25 19.07 34.14
CA THR A 609 -48.88 19.59 33.93
C THR A 609 -47.87 18.54 33.44
N PHE A 610 -48.34 17.37 33.00
CA PHE A 610 -47.46 16.30 32.53
C PHE A 610 -46.60 16.74 31.34
N SER A 611 -45.34 16.30 31.34
CA SER A 611 -44.57 16.16 30.11
C SER A 611 -43.78 14.85 30.14
N PRO A 612 -43.78 14.07 29.04
CA PRO A 612 -42.96 12.88 28.89
C PRO A 612 -41.50 13.16 29.24
N VAL A 613 -40.81 12.21 29.88
CA VAL A 613 -39.42 12.36 30.35
C VAL A 613 -38.50 12.85 29.23
N VAL A 614 -38.67 12.29 28.04
CA VAL A 614 -37.91 12.58 26.81
C VAL A 614 -38.09 14.04 26.31
N LEU A 615 -39.18 14.70 26.69
CA LEU A 615 -39.47 16.11 26.37
C LEU A 615 -39.23 17.06 27.56
N ARG A 616 -38.74 16.57 28.71
CA ARG A 616 -38.38 17.43 29.85
C ARG A 616 -37.09 18.19 29.55
N THR A 617 -37.03 19.46 29.94
CA THR A 617 -35.89 20.34 29.67
C THR A 617 -34.57 19.83 30.26
N TRP A 618 -34.59 19.12 31.39
CA TRP A 618 -33.37 18.52 31.97
C TRP A 618 -32.85 17.34 31.15
N ALA A 619 -33.74 16.52 30.58
CA ALA A 619 -33.36 15.38 29.76
C ALA A 619 -32.84 15.83 28.40
N GLN A 620 -33.45 16.88 27.82
CA GLN A 620 -32.95 17.57 26.64
C GLN A 620 -31.58 18.21 26.90
N LEU A 621 -31.39 18.89 28.03
CA LEU A 621 -30.10 19.47 28.41
C LEU A 621 -29.01 18.40 28.53
N ALA A 622 -29.27 17.32 29.27
CA ALA A 622 -28.34 16.19 29.42
C ALA A 622 -27.98 15.56 28.06
N PHE A 623 -28.97 15.39 27.17
CA PHE A 623 -28.73 14.91 25.81
C PHE A 623 -27.91 15.89 24.97
N THR A 624 -28.15 17.21 25.05
CA THR A 624 -27.32 18.20 24.34
C THR A 624 -25.89 18.24 24.83
N VAL A 625 -25.66 18.10 26.15
CA VAL A 625 -24.31 18.03 26.72
C VAL A 625 -23.59 16.76 26.24
N PHE A 626 -24.30 15.63 26.20
CA PHE A 626 -23.75 14.38 25.65
C PHE A 626 -23.37 14.52 24.17
N VAL A 627 -24.26 15.04 23.32
CA VAL A 627 -23.97 15.24 21.89
C VAL A 627 -22.84 16.25 21.68
N ALA A 628 -22.79 17.35 22.44
CA ALA A 628 -21.70 18.31 22.39
C ALA A 628 -20.35 17.67 22.80
N GLY A 629 -20.35 16.83 23.84
CA GLY A 629 -19.18 16.04 24.25
C GLY A 629 -18.67 15.11 23.15
N VAL A 630 -19.57 14.44 22.42
CA VAL A 630 -19.20 13.61 21.26
C VAL A 630 -18.62 14.45 20.12
N VAL A 631 -19.18 15.63 19.83
CA VAL A 631 -18.64 16.55 18.80
C VAL A 631 -17.24 17.04 19.18
N VAL A 632 -17.02 17.45 20.43
CA VAL A 632 -15.70 17.86 20.93
C VAL A 632 -14.71 16.70 20.84
N ALA A 633 -15.10 15.50 21.31
CA ALA A 633 -14.26 14.31 21.24
C ALA A 633 -13.81 14.01 19.79
N LEU A 634 -14.75 13.95 18.84
CA LEU A 634 -14.47 13.71 17.42
C LEU A 634 -13.58 14.78 16.78
N GLY A 635 -13.73 16.05 17.18
CA GLY A 635 -12.87 17.15 16.75
C GLY A 635 -11.45 17.04 17.33
N THR A 636 -11.32 16.67 18.61
CA THR A 636 -10.01 16.45 19.24
C THR A 636 -9.29 15.24 18.64
N THR A 637 -9.96 14.09 18.46
CA THR A 637 -9.32 12.92 17.84
C THR A 637 -8.97 13.16 16.38
N LEU A 638 -9.75 13.95 15.63
CA LEU A 638 -9.37 14.32 14.26
C LEU A 638 -8.11 15.20 14.25
N ARG A 639 -8.02 16.17 15.16
CA ARG A 639 -6.82 17.02 15.32
C ARG A 639 -5.59 16.19 15.66
N GLU A 640 -5.70 15.27 16.64
CA GLU A 640 -4.60 14.38 17.01
C GLU A 640 -4.22 13.41 15.88
N SER A 641 -5.20 12.88 15.15
CA SER A 641 -4.95 12.04 13.97
C SER A 641 -4.24 12.80 12.85
N GLN A 642 -4.40 14.13 12.75
CA GLN A 642 -3.73 14.96 11.77
C GLN A 642 -2.34 15.40 12.24
N SER A 643 -2.16 15.79 13.50
CA SER A 643 -0.85 16.19 14.06
C SER A 643 0.12 15.01 14.10
N HIS A 644 -0.33 13.82 14.50
CA HIS A 644 0.52 12.65 14.69
C HIS A 644 0.55 11.67 13.51
N ARG A 645 -0.05 12.03 12.35
CA ARG A 645 -0.26 11.14 11.20
C ARG A 645 -0.86 9.77 11.62
N GLY A 646 -2.00 9.81 12.29
CA GLY A 646 -2.72 8.65 12.85
C GLY A 646 -2.72 8.60 14.39
N LEU A 647 -3.66 7.83 14.95
CA LEU A 647 -3.98 7.77 16.38
C LEU A 647 -3.17 6.71 17.13
N ALA A 648 -3.11 5.48 16.60
CA ALA A 648 -2.46 4.33 17.22
C ALA A 648 -1.90 3.38 16.16
N GLY A 649 -0.85 2.63 16.49
CA GLY A 649 -0.39 1.49 15.70
C GLY A 649 -1.35 0.31 15.80
N VAL A 650 -1.44 -0.50 14.74
CA VAL A 650 -2.36 -1.65 14.66
C VAL A 650 -1.59 -2.88 14.18
N ASP A 651 -1.34 -3.82 15.10
CA ASP A 651 -0.71 -5.11 14.80
C ASP A 651 -1.64 -5.98 13.93
N GLU A 652 -1.08 -6.79 13.02
CA GLU A 652 -1.86 -7.58 12.06
C GLU A 652 -2.82 -8.60 12.70
N THR A 653 -2.54 -9.02 13.93
CA THR A 653 -3.34 -10.00 14.70
C THR A 653 -4.30 -9.34 15.70
N GLY A 654 -4.29 -8.02 15.82
CA GLY A 654 -4.94 -7.28 16.90
C GLY A 654 -6.46 -7.17 16.78
N TYR A 655 -7.22 -7.83 17.68
CA TYR A 655 -8.68 -7.70 17.84
C TYR A 655 -9.18 -6.24 18.03
N TRP A 656 -8.29 -5.30 18.32
CA TRP A 656 -8.58 -3.88 18.51
C TRP A 656 -9.37 -3.22 17.36
N TYR A 657 -9.26 -3.72 16.11
CA TYR A 657 -10.06 -3.19 15.00
C TYR A 657 -11.58 -3.27 15.25
N LEU A 658 -12.04 -4.29 15.98
CA LEU A 658 -13.45 -4.45 16.37
C LEU A 658 -13.87 -3.40 17.40
N LEU A 659 -12.99 -3.01 18.33
CA LEU A 659 -13.30 -2.00 19.33
C LEU A 659 -13.47 -0.62 18.69
N TRP A 660 -12.53 -0.22 17.84
CA TRP A 660 -12.53 1.11 17.21
C TRP A 660 -13.64 1.28 16.16
N THR A 661 -14.16 0.19 15.59
CA THR A 661 -15.31 0.22 14.67
C THR A 661 -16.66 0.13 15.40
N SER A 662 -16.78 -0.68 16.45
CA SER A 662 -18.04 -0.88 17.18
C SER A 662 -18.37 0.22 18.19
N LEU A 663 -17.37 0.79 18.89
CA LEU A 663 -17.60 1.81 19.92
C LEU A 663 -18.27 3.09 19.37
N PRO A 664 -17.82 3.69 18.24
CA PRO A 664 -18.49 4.85 17.67
C PRO A 664 -19.90 4.51 17.19
N ALA A 665 -20.10 3.33 16.59
CA ALA A 665 -21.42 2.88 16.14
C ALA A 665 -22.41 2.73 17.31
N LEU A 666 -21.97 2.22 18.46
CA LEU A 666 -22.78 2.11 19.67
C LEU A 666 -23.20 3.48 20.21
N VAL A 667 -22.27 4.45 20.26
CA VAL A 667 -22.58 5.84 20.63
C VAL A 667 -23.61 6.46 19.69
N MET A 668 -23.46 6.27 18.37
CA MET A 668 -24.44 6.75 17.38
C MET A 668 -25.81 6.06 17.52
N ILE A 669 -25.87 4.78 17.90
CA ILE A 669 -27.13 4.08 18.20
C ILE A 669 -27.83 4.72 19.40
N CYS A 670 -27.12 5.08 20.48
CA CYS A 670 -27.73 5.77 21.62
C CYS A 670 -28.37 7.11 21.21
N ILE A 671 -27.71 7.87 20.33
CA ILE A 671 -28.21 9.14 19.77
C ILE A 671 -29.45 8.90 18.88
N ALA A 672 -29.40 7.88 18.02
CA ALA A 672 -30.52 7.50 17.14
C ALA A 672 -31.74 6.98 17.93
N LEU A 673 -31.53 6.23 19.01
CA LEU A 673 -32.61 5.73 19.88
C LEU A 673 -33.30 6.86 20.64
N TYR A 674 -32.55 7.82 21.21
CA TYR A 674 -33.14 8.97 21.89
C TYR A 674 -33.96 9.83 20.92
N THR A 675 -33.40 10.18 19.76
CA THR A 675 -34.10 10.98 18.74
C THR A 675 -35.31 10.26 18.14
N SER A 676 -35.26 8.94 17.94
CA SER A 676 -36.43 8.16 17.55
C SER A 676 -37.52 8.17 18.63
N SER A 677 -37.14 8.13 19.92
CA SER A 677 -38.09 8.22 21.03
C SER A 677 -38.72 9.61 21.17
N THR A 678 -37.97 10.71 21.00
CA THR A 678 -38.54 12.07 20.99
C THR A 678 -39.59 12.19 19.88
N ASP A 679 -39.29 11.65 18.69
CA ASP A 679 -40.16 11.72 17.52
C ASP A 679 -41.44 10.89 17.66
N ALA A 680 -41.35 9.67 18.21
CA ALA A 680 -42.52 8.82 18.47
C ALA A 680 -43.53 9.51 19.40
N VAL A 681 -43.04 10.16 20.46
CA VAL A 681 -43.87 10.91 21.41
C VAL A 681 -44.48 12.16 20.76
N LEU A 682 -43.69 12.94 20.01
CA LEU A 682 -44.19 14.13 19.29
C LEU A 682 -45.28 13.77 18.27
N ARG A 683 -45.09 12.69 17.49
CA ARG A 683 -46.11 12.17 16.56
C ARG A 683 -47.36 11.67 17.27
N GLY A 684 -47.23 11.08 18.46
CA GLY A 684 -48.36 10.61 19.28
C GLY A 684 -49.23 11.75 19.80
N LEU A 685 -48.60 12.83 20.26
CA LEU A 685 -49.29 14.03 20.79
C LEU A 685 -49.80 14.98 19.69
N ALA A 686 -49.29 14.87 18.47
CA ALA A 686 -49.58 15.77 17.34
C ALA A 686 -51.09 15.94 17.06
N THR A 687 -51.86 14.85 17.08
CA THR A 687 -53.29 14.87 16.78
C THR A 687 -54.08 15.57 17.89
N LEU A 688 -53.81 15.25 19.15
CA LEU A 688 -54.43 15.90 20.33
C LEU A 688 -54.10 17.40 20.39
N HIS A 689 -52.83 17.77 20.21
CA HIS A 689 -52.43 19.18 20.11
C HIS A 689 -53.16 19.93 18.98
N SER A 690 -53.35 19.29 17.82
CA SER A 690 -54.10 19.91 16.71
C SER A 690 -55.60 20.07 16.99
N LEU A 691 -56.18 19.24 17.85
CA LEU A 691 -57.58 19.34 18.29
C LEU A 691 -57.76 20.40 19.39
N ALA A 692 -56.76 20.59 20.26
CA ALA A 692 -56.80 21.53 21.38
C ALA A 692 -56.51 22.99 20.96
N VAL A 693 -55.60 23.21 20.01
CA VAL A 693 -55.14 24.57 19.63
C VAL A 693 -55.99 25.23 18.54
N ALA A 694 -56.81 24.47 17.79
CA ALA A 694 -57.56 25.00 16.66
C ALA A 694 -58.98 24.37 16.51
N PRO A 695 -60.06 25.09 16.87
CA PRO A 695 -61.45 24.61 16.76
C PRO A 695 -62.01 24.61 15.31
N ARG A 696 -61.18 24.19 14.35
CA ARG A 696 -61.50 24.08 12.91
C ARG A 696 -60.99 22.76 12.30
N SER A 697 -60.74 21.74 13.12
CA SER A 697 -60.19 20.48 12.60
C SER A 697 -61.22 19.74 11.72
N SER A 698 -60.81 19.39 10.50
CA SER A 698 -61.62 18.68 9.51
C SER A 698 -61.69 17.18 9.81
N ARG A 699 -62.74 16.48 9.32
CA ARG A 699 -62.93 15.01 9.39
C ARG A 699 -61.66 14.17 9.14
N ARG A 700 -60.75 14.67 8.29
CA ARG A 700 -59.48 14.02 7.94
C ARG A 700 -58.42 14.02 9.06
N HIS A 701 -58.60 14.79 10.14
CA HIS A 701 -57.67 14.84 11.27
C HIS A 701 -57.94 13.75 12.32
N LEU A 702 -59.19 13.33 12.52
CA LEU A 702 -59.56 12.30 13.50
C LEU A 702 -59.13 10.88 13.09
N ASP A 703 -59.03 10.64 11.78
CA ASP A 703 -58.80 9.34 11.15
C ASP A 703 -57.35 9.12 10.69
N VAL A 704 -56.51 10.16 10.79
CA VAL A 704 -55.12 10.12 10.32
C VAL A 704 -54.17 10.07 11.51
N SER A 705 -53.47 8.95 11.66
CA SER A 705 -52.36 8.84 12.60
C SER A 705 -51.02 9.22 11.97
N MET A 706 -50.28 10.11 12.62
CA MET A 706 -48.90 10.48 12.21
C MET A 706 -47.86 9.43 12.61
N THR A 707 -48.18 8.54 13.56
CA THR A 707 -47.30 7.41 13.95
C THR A 707 -47.32 6.28 12.92
N ASP A 708 -48.44 6.10 12.20
CA ASP A 708 -48.59 5.01 11.21
C ASP A 708 -47.96 5.34 9.83
N MET A 709 -47.70 6.62 9.55
CA MET A 709 -47.09 7.05 8.29
C MET A 709 -45.57 6.79 8.24
N LEU A 710 -45.11 6.18 7.14
CA LEU A 710 -43.68 6.06 6.80
C LEU A 710 -42.96 7.42 6.90
N GLY A 711 -41.70 7.43 7.34
CA GLY A 711 -40.95 8.64 7.72
C GLY A 711 -41.01 9.77 6.69
N LEU A 712 -40.64 9.48 5.44
CA LEU A 712 -40.67 10.44 4.34
C LEU A 712 -42.08 10.99 4.06
N ARG A 713 -43.11 10.15 4.10
CA ARG A 713 -44.50 10.57 3.90
C ARG A 713 -44.98 11.47 5.04
N ALA A 714 -44.61 11.14 6.28
CA ALA A 714 -44.93 11.97 7.44
C ALA A 714 -44.22 13.33 7.41
N LEU A 715 -42.97 13.39 6.93
CA LEU A 715 -42.23 14.64 6.72
C LEU A 715 -42.93 15.53 5.70
N LEU A 716 -43.25 14.99 4.52
CA LEU A 716 -43.97 15.72 3.46
C LEU A 716 -45.35 16.20 3.93
N GLU A 717 -46.08 15.37 4.67
CA GLU A 717 -47.41 15.71 5.19
C GLU A 717 -47.33 16.74 6.34
N ALA A 718 -46.35 16.64 7.23
CA ALA A 718 -46.11 17.61 8.30
C ALA A 718 -45.71 18.98 7.73
N GLY A 719 -44.82 19.00 6.73
CA GLY A 719 -44.44 20.21 6.00
C GLY A 719 -45.62 20.88 5.30
N ARG A 720 -46.43 20.12 4.55
CA ARG A 720 -47.68 20.60 3.93
C ARG A 720 -48.65 21.19 4.95
N ARG A 721 -48.77 20.56 6.13
CA ARG A 721 -49.62 21.02 7.24
C ARG A 721 -48.96 22.11 8.12
N ARG A 722 -47.78 22.61 7.75
CA ARG A 722 -46.99 23.63 8.49
C ARG A 722 -46.68 23.25 9.95
N MET A 723 -46.62 21.95 10.25
CA MET A 723 -46.27 21.41 11.57
C MET A 723 -44.76 21.25 11.70
N TRP A 724 -44.06 22.39 11.77
CA TRP A 724 -42.59 22.46 11.69
C TRP A 724 -41.87 21.61 12.73
N THR A 725 -42.40 21.51 13.95
CA THR A 725 -41.86 20.68 15.05
C THR A 725 -41.67 19.21 14.64
N ILE A 726 -42.72 18.63 14.06
CA ILE A 726 -42.76 17.24 13.60
C ILE A 726 -41.91 17.07 12.35
N ALA A 727 -41.89 18.07 11.46
CA ALA A 727 -41.01 18.06 10.30
C ALA A 727 -39.53 18.06 10.72
N THR A 728 -39.12 18.88 11.70
CA THR A 728 -37.75 18.88 12.22
C THR A 728 -37.37 17.59 12.94
N SER A 729 -38.28 16.99 13.73
CA SER A 729 -38.00 15.71 14.38
C SER A 729 -37.89 14.56 13.36
N GLN A 730 -38.68 14.58 12.27
CA GLN A 730 -38.47 13.65 11.14
C GLN A 730 -37.10 13.82 10.50
N VAL A 731 -36.69 15.06 10.19
CA VAL A 731 -35.38 15.32 9.57
C VAL A 731 -34.25 14.84 10.47
N MET A 732 -34.33 15.09 11.79
CA MET A 732 -33.37 14.54 12.74
C MET A 732 -33.33 13.01 12.72
N VAL A 733 -34.47 12.31 12.79
CA VAL A 733 -34.50 10.83 12.76
C VAL A 733 -33.95 10.27 11.45
N LEU A 734 -34.23 10.92 10.31
CA LEU A 734 -33.68 10.52 9.01
C LEU A 734 -32.16 10.70 8.95
N LEU A 735 -31.63 11.84 9.40
CA LEU A 735 -30.18 12.09 9.45
C LEU A 735 -29.47 11.16 10.46
N CYS A 736 -30.05 10.97 11.65
CA CYS A 736 -29.53 10.06 12.67
C CYS A 736 -29.52 8.58 12.20
N GLY A 737 -30.42 8.20 11.28
CA GLY A 737 -30.42 6.87 10.66
C GLY A 737 -29.15 6.55 9.85
N PHE A 738 -28.41 7.57 9.42
CA PHE A 738 -27.12 7.41 8.73
C PHE A 738 -25.90 7.58 9.65
N LEU A 739 -26.06 8.02 10.91
CA LEU A 739 -24.92 8.20 11.82
C LEU A 739 -24.17 6.88 12.06
N THR A 740 -24.89 5.76 12.16
CA THR A 740 -24.29 4.43 12.36
C THR A 740 -23.56 3.93 11.12
N THR A 741 -24.02 4.27 9.91
CA THR A 741 -23.35 3.90 8.65
C THR A 741 -22.11 4.75 8.38
N LEU A 742 -22.08 6.00 8.86
CA LEU A 742 -20.91 6.86 8.78
C LEU A 742 -19.85 6.52 9.86
N ALA A 743 -20.29 6.15 11.07
CA ALA A 743 -19.40 5.70 12.15
C ALA A 743 -18.50 4.53 11.74
N ALA A 744 -19.03 3.62 10.91
CA ALA A 744 -18.32 2.48 10.32
C ALA A 744 -17.04 2.81 9.53
N VAL A 745 -16.96 4.02 8.98
CA VAL A 745 -15.87 4.48 8.08
C VAL A 745 -15.05 5.60 8.73
N LEU A 746 -15.41 5.98 9.96
CA LEU A 746 -14.80 7.08 10.69
C LEU A 746 -13.30 6.85 10.96
N PHE A 747 -12.92 5.62 11.29
CA PHE A 747 -11.54 5.19 11.50
C PHE A 747 -11.16 4.13 10.48
N ASN A 748 -10.03 4.32 9.80
CA ASN A 748 -9.47 3.38 8.83
C ASN A 748 -8.04 3.00 9.23
N VAL A 749 -7.56 1.87 8.71
CA VAL A 749 -6.18 1.43 8.92
C VAL A 749 -5.43 1.74 7.65
N GLU A 750 -4.45 2.64 7.73
CA GLU A 750 -3.64 3.10 6.60
C GLU A 750 -2.15 2.88 6.93
N THR A 751 -1.36 2.52 5.93
CA THR A 751 0.10 2.41 6.05
C THR A 751 0.68 3.83 6.01
N VAL A 752 1.08 4.35 7.16
CA VAL A 752 1.65 5.70 7.27
C VAL A 752 3.16 5.58 7.30
N PRO A 753 3.91 6.15 6.33
CA PRO A 753 5.36 6.15 6.39
C PRO A 753 5.84 6.89 7.64
N ARG A 754 6.53 6.17 8.52
CA ARG A 754 7.21 6.72 9.68
C ARG A 754 8.63 7.08 9.27
N GLU A 755 8.88 8.36 9.13
CA GLU A 755 10.20 8.93 8.91
C GLU A 755 10.91 9.01 10.28
N THR A 756 11.96 8.21 10.48
CA THR A 756 12.86 8.31 11.63
C THR A 756 14.21 8.87 11.17
N ALA A 757 14.50 10.10 11.59
CA ALA A 757 15.81 10.72 11.42
C ALA A 757 16.81 10.13 12.43
N LEU A 758 17.82 9.45 11.92
CA LEU A 758 19.00 9.01 12.64
C LEU A 758 20.16 9.97 12.30
N ARG A 759 21.08 10.16 13.23
CA ARG A 759 22.36 10.82 12.98
C ARG A 759 23.46 9.78 13.09
N LEU A 760 24.22 9.59 12.02
CA LEU A 760 25.33 8.65 11.98
C LEU A 760 26.66 9.40 12.01
N PRO A 761 27.62 8.99 12.86
CA PRO A 761 28.98 9.48 12.76
C PRO A 761 29.62 8.99 11.46
N GLN A 762 30.30 9.90 10.77
CA GLN A 762 31.10 9.60 9.59
C GLN A 762 32.35 8.78 10.00
N GLN A 763 32.57 7.60 9.41
CA GLN A 763 33.66 6.68 9.79
C GLN A 763 34.99 6.90 9.03
N SER A 764 34.96 7.54 7.86
CA SER A 764 36.17 7.84 7.08
C SER A 764 36.17 9.29 6.58
N TRP A 765 37.33 9.86 6.30
CA TRP A 765 37.49 11.18 5.68
C TRP A 765 38.44 11.09 4.47
N PHE A 766 38.57 12.19 3.71
CA PHE A 766 39.40 12.23 2.50
C PHE A 766 40.67 13.04 2.72
N GLY A 767 41.83 12.44 2.44
CA GLY A 767 43.13 13.07 2.59
C GLY A 767 44.26 12.26 1.93
N ASP A 768 45.40 12.90 1.75
CA ASP A 768 46.60 12.33 1.11
C ASP A 768 47.36 11.40 2.07
N ARG A 769 47.74 10.20 1.61
CA ARG A 769 48.41 9.16 2.43
C ARG A 769 49.91 9.44 2.63
N LEU A 770 50.44 9.03 3.79
CA LEU A 770 51.82 9.30 4.21
C LEU A 770 52.90 8.43 3.55
N ASN A 771 52.54 7.30 2.93
CA ASN A 771 53.49 6.34 2.33
C ASN A 771 53.24 6.23 0.82
N THR A 772 54.21 6.66 0.00
CA THR A 772 54.07 6.72 -1.47
C THR A 772 54.73 5.56 -2.22
N THR A 773 55.18 4.50 -1.53
CA THR A 773 55.58 3.25 -2.17
C THR A 773 54.32 2.46 -2.54
N HIS A 774 53.70 2.83 -3.66
CA HIS A 774 52.56 2.08 -4.20
C HIS A 774 52.87 0.59 -4.23
N SER A 775 52.02 -0.21 -3.58
CA SER A 775 52.14 -1.66 -3.70
C SER A 775 51.78 -2.07 -5.14
N PRO A 776 52.28 -3.23 -5.63
CA PRO A 776 51.81 -3.79 -6.91
C PRO A 776 50.28 -3.96 -6.94
N ASP A 777 49.68 -4.19 -5.77
CA ASP A 777 48.25 -4.41 -5.58
C ASP A 777 47.44 -3.11 -5.74
N GLU A 778 47.92 -1.97 -5.23
CA GLU A 778 47.28 -0.66 -5.43
C GLU A 778 47.25 -0.26 -6.90
N VAL A 779 48.36 -0.48 -7.63
CA VAL A 779 48.42 -0.23 -9.08
C VAL A 779 47.45 -1.15 -9.84
N ALA A 780 47.31 -2.41 -9.41
CA ALA A 780 46.34 -3.33 -9.98
C ALA A 780 44.88 -2.89 -9.71
N GLN A 781 44.58 -2.40 -8.50
CA GLN A 781 43.26 -1.86 -8.15
C GLN A 781 42.91 -0.64 -9.01
N VAL A 782 43.82 0.33 -9.16
CA VAL A 782 43.58 1.50 -10.03
C VAL A 782 43.37 1.09 -11.49
N GLN A 783 44.07 0.05 -11.97
CA GLN A 783 43.84 -0.53 -13.31
C GLN A 783 42.48 -1.23 -13.46
N ASN A 784 41.80 -1.62 -12.38
CA ASN A 784 40.47 -2.24 -12.47
C ASN A 784 39.35 -1.20 -12.70
N LEU A 785 39.57 0.07 -12.33
CA LEU A 785 38.67 1.18 -12.62
C LEU A 785 38.48 1.42 -14.14
N GLN A 786 39.42 0.94 -14.96
CA GLN A 786 39.35 0.96 -16.42
C GLN A 786 38.04 0.36 -16.95
N SER A 787 37.47 -0.62 -16.24
CA SER A 787 36.17 -1.23 -16.55
C SER A 787 34.98 -0.27 -16.46
N LEU A 788 35.04 0.76 -15.60
CA LEU A 788 33.95 1.71 -15.38
C LEU A 788 33.92 2.77 -16.49
N VAL A 789 35.09 3.21 -16.94
CA VAL A 789 35.24 4.16 -18.06
C VAL A 789 34.74 3.55 -19.36
N ALA A 790 35.20 2.33 -19.67
CA ALA A 790 34.86 1.64 -20.92
C ALA A 790 33.36 1.26 -21.04
N ARG A 791 32.60 1.36 -19.94
CA ARG A 791 31.16 1.04 -19.83
C ARG A 791 30.30 2.26 -19.52
N ARG A 792 30.84 3.48 -19.61
CA ARG A 792 30.16 4.70 -19.17
C ARG A 792 28.93 5.07 -20.05
N SER A 793 28.81 4.49 -21.25
CA SER A 793 27.61 4.55 -22.08
C SER A 793 26.49 3.58 -21.65
N GLU A 794 26.73 2.63 -20.74
CA GLU A 794 25.71 1.70 -20.24
C GLU A 794 24.73 2.41 -19.28
N GLY A 795 23.44 2.45 -19.65
CA GLY A 795 22.40 3.14 -18.87
C GLY A 795 22.07 2.54 -17.49
N ASN A 796 22.74 1.47 -17.06
CA ASN A 796 22.52 0.79 -15.77
C ASN A 796 23.86 0.34 -15.15
N LEU A 797 24.87 1.21 -15.21
CA LEU A 797 26.20 0.97 -14.64
C LEU A 797 26.16 0.89 -13.11
N THR A 798 26.71 -0.19 -12.56
CA THR A 798 26.94 -0.38 -11.12
C THR A 798 28.27 0.26 -10.72
N TYR A 799 28.31 0.86 -9.52
CA TYR A 799 29.47 1.59 -9.00
C TYR A 799 30.10 0.87 -7.81
N PRO A 800 31.42 1.01 -7.58
CA PRO A 800 32.07 0.57 -6.35
C PRO A 800 31.45 1.21 -5.10
N LYS A 801 31.52 0.51 -3.97
CA LYS A 801 30.94 0.98 -2.70
C LYS A 801 31.42 2.38 -2.34
N HIS A 802 30.50 3.19 -1.80
CA HIS A 802 30.72 4.60 -1.45
C HIS A 802 31.11 5.53 -2.63
N THR A 803 30.77 5.19 -3.87
CA THR A 803 30.89 6.11 -5.03
C THR A 803 29.63 6.11 -5.88
N TYR A 804 29.42 7.18 -6.65
CA TYR A 804 28.43 7.24 -7.71
C TYR A 804 28.86 8.28 -8.77
N ALA A 805 29.13 7.85 -10.00
CA ALA A 805 29.61 8.72 -11.09
C ALA A 805 30.81 9.61 -10.66
N THR A 806 30.58 10.93 -10.54
CA THR A 806 31.58 11.95 -10.14
C THR A 806 31.60 12.25 -8.64
N LEU A 807 30.84 11.50 -7.84
CA LEU A 807 30.69 11.68 -6.39
C LEU A 807 31.40 10.56 -5.63
N ALA A 808 32.21 10.95 -4.64
CA ALA A 808 32.77 10.03 -3.64
C ALA A 808 32.18 10.33 -2.26
N PHE A 809 31.59 9.33 -1.62
CA PHE A 809 30.97 9.44 -0.29
C PHE A 809 31.93 8.90 0.79
N PRO A 810 31.94 9.46 2.01
CA PRO A 810 32.64 8.85 3.14
C PRO A 810 31.94 7.57 3.60
N ALA A 811 32.66 6.73 4.34
CA ALA A 811 32.08 5.54 4.97
C ALA A 811 31.22 5.96 6.17
N VAL A 812 30.14 5.21 6.41
CA VAL A 812 29.18 5.42 7.51
C VAL A 812 28.84 4.07 8.15
N ASP A 813 28.40 4.09 9.40
CA ASP A 813 27.99 2.86 10.09
C ASP A 813 26.62 2.36 9.59
N GLU A 814 26.63 1.63 8.48
CA GLU A 814 25.44 1.02 7.86
C GLU A 814 24.71 0.05 8.82
N ARG A 815 25.41 -0.54 9.80
CA ARG A 815 24.83 -1.51 10.74
C ARG A 815 23.78 -0.89 11.64
N ILE A 816 24.01 0.35 12.11
CA ILE A 816 23.02 1.11 12.90
C ILE A 816 21.71 1.29 12.11
N VAL A 817 21.81 1.47 10.79
CA VAL A 817 20.66 1.60 9.90
C VAL A 817 19.99 0.23 9.71
N LEU A 818 20.78 -0.82 9.43
CA LEU A 818 20.30 -2.18 9.23
C LEU A 818 19.62 -2.79 10.48
N ASP A 819 20.12 -2.51 11.68
CA ASP A 819 19.49 -2.93 12.95
C ASP A 819 18.19 -2.17 13.22
N SER A 820 18.11 -0.90 12.81
CA SER A 820 16.84 -0.15 12.82
C SER A 820 15.85 -0.68 11.78
N MET A 821 16.34 -1.35 10.73
CA MET A 821 15.56 -1.99 9.68
C MET A 821 15.36 -3.49 9.92
N GLY A 822 14.25 -3.82 10.57
CA GLY A 822 13.68 -5.18 10.52
C GLY A 822 13.57 -5.76 9.09
N PRO A 823 13.37 -7.08 8.94
CA PRO A 823 13.60 -7.82 7.69
C PRO A 823 12.62 -7.56 6.53
N GLY A 824 11.78 -6.51 6.60
CA GLY A 824 10.76 -6.18 5.61
C GLY A 824 10.88 -4.77 5.01
N TYR A 825 12.01 -4.08 5.18
CA TYR A 825 12.20 -2.71 4.66
C TYR A 825 13.06 -2.69 3.39
N PRO A 826 12.53 -2.17 2.26
CA PRO A 826 13.29 -2.12 1.02
C PRO A 826 14.20 -0.90 0.89
N GLY A 827 13.98 0.24 1.57
CA GLY A 827 14.83 1.43 1.35
C GLY A 827 14.82 2.56 2.40
N VAL A 828 15.86 3.40 2.31
CA VAL A 828 16.27 4.48 3.23
C VAL A 828 16.72 5.69 2.43
N ARG A 829 16.48 6.92 2.91
CA ARG A 829 17.11 8.11 2.35
C ARG A 829 18.23 8.60 3.26
N MET A 830 19.40 8.86 2.70
CA MET A 830 20.56 9.41 3.43
C MET A 830 20.97 10.75 2.82
N ARG A 831 21.24 11.75 3.66
CA ARG A 831 21.82 13.03 3.23
C ARG A 831 23.32 13.02 3.51
N LEU A 832 24.10 12.62 2.52
CA LEU A 832 25.53 12.38 2.63
C LEU A 832 26.35 13.58 2.12
N PRO A 833 27.46 13.96 2.77
CA PRO A 833 28.44 14.86 2.18
C PRO A 833 29.27 14.10 1.14
N ALA A 834 29.19 14.49 -0.13
CA ALA A 834 30.01 13.95 -1.21
C ALA A 834 31.21 14.87 -1.52
N ALA A 835 32.35 14.27 -1.85
CA ALA A 835 33.43 14.95 -2.55
C ALA A 835 33.14 14.93 -4.05
N LYS A 836 33.15 16.11 -4.69
CA LYS A 836 32.99 16.30 -6.13
C LYS A 836 34.13 17.16 -6.64
N LEU A 837 34.77 16.73 -7.73
CA LEU A 837 35.76 17.55 -8.43
C LEU A 837 35.03 18.49 -9.39
N THR A 838 35.22 19.81 -9.25
CA THR A 838 34.54 20.80 -10.11
C THR A 838 35.54 21.55 -10.99
N PRO A 839 35.26 21.70 -12.30
CA PRO A 839 36.06 22.51 -13.20
C PRO A 839 35.76 24.01 -13.08
N SER A 840 36.77 24.83 -13.32
CA SER A 840 36.66 26.24 -13.67
C SER A 840 37.43 26.44 -14.97
N CYS A 841 36.71 26.57 -16.09
CA CYS A 841 37.28 26.60 -17.44
C CYS A 841 37.22 27.99 -18.07
N GLU A 842 38.27 28.36 -18.80
CA GLU A 842 38.37 29.55 -19.62
C GLU A 842 38.75 29.18 -21.07
N ARG A 843 38.11 29.81 -22.07
CA ARG A 843 38.50 29.70 -23.48
C ARG A 843 39.79 30.49 -23.70
N VAL A 844 40.80 29.87 -24.29
CA VAL A 844 42.08 30.52 -24.55
C VAL A 844 41.97 31.45 -25.76
N PRO A 845 42.41 32.73 -25.67
CA PRO A 845 42.37 33.65 -26.80
C PRO A 845 43.31 33.26 -27.95
N GLU A 846 42.92 33.63 -29.17
CA GLU A 846 43.77 33.53 -30.36
C GLU A 846 45.10 34.31 -30.15
N GLY A 847 46.22 33.70 -30.54
CA GLY A 847 47.56 34.30 -30.43
C GLY A 847 48.36 33.95 -29.16
N VAL A 848 47.75 33.27 -28.16
CA VAL A 848 48.51 32.69 -27.01
C VAL A 848 49.30 31.45 -27.43
N TRP A 849 48.77 30.72 -28.41
CA TRP A 849 49.37 29.53 -29.00
C TRP A 849 49.68 29.78 -30.48
N ASN A 850 50.92 29.48 -30.87
CA ASN A 850 51.31 29.42 -32.28
C ASN A 850 51.11 27.98 -32.78
N VAL A 851 50.43 27.82 -33.91
CA VAL A 851 50.15 26.52 -34.52
C VAL A 851 50.81 26.46 -35.89
N THR A 852 51.59 25.40 -36.14
CA THR A 852 52.24 25.19 -37.45
C THR A 852 51.99 23.76 -37.92
N VAL A 853 51.42 23.61 -39.11
CA VAL A 853 51.03 22.31 -39.68
C VAL A 853 52.04 21.86 -40.73
N PHE A 854 52.36 20.57 -40.72
CA PHE A 854 53.24 19.90 -41.69
C PHE A 854 52.75 18.48 -41.93
N ASN A 855 53.19 17.86 -43.03
CA ASN A 855 52.78 16.51 -43.41
C ASN A 855 53.96 15.61 -43.74
N TYR A 856 53.74 14.30 -43.62
CA TYR A 856 54.65 13.26 -44.10
C TYR A 856 53.86 12.07 -44.67
N THR A 857 54.51 11.25 -45.48
CA THR A 857 53.92 10.03 -46.04
C THR A 857 54.50 8.80 -45.36
N ASP A 858 53.65 7.95 -44.79
CA ASP A 858 54.03 6.67 -44.21
C ASP A 858 53.59 5.50 -45.11
N VAL A 859 54.20 4.33 -44.91
CA VAL A 859 53.98 3.12 -45.71
C VAL A 859 53.46 2.01 -44.80
N LEU A 860 52.13 1.95 -44.66
CA LEU A 860 51.42 0.96 -43.83
C LEU A 860 51.65 -0.49 -44.32
N ASN A 861 51.68 -0.68 -45.64
CA ASN A 861 51.83 -1.98 -46.29
C ASN A 861 52.53 -1.81 -47.65
N LEU A 862 52.94 -2.92 -48.28
CA LEU A 862 53.55 -2.93 -49.63
C LEU A 862 52.69 -2.28 -50.74
N VAL A 863 51.41 -2.00 -50.48
CA VAL A 863 50.42 -1.52 -51.46
C VAL A 863 49.81 -0.16 -51.07
N GLU A 864 49.77 0.19 -49.78
CA GLU A 864 49.03 1.36 -49.28
C GLU A 864 49.96 2.42 -48.68
N ARG A 865 49.65 3.69 -48.98
CA ARG A 865 50.35 4.86 -48.44
C ARG A 865 49.37 5.75 -47.67
N GLU A 866 49.80 6.25 -46.54
CA GLU A 866 49.05 7.19 -45.71
C GLU A 866 49.76 8.54 -45.70
N THR A 867 49.01 9.63 -45.87
CA THR A 867 49.49 10.99 -45.59
C THR A 867 49.03 11.40 -44.20
N VAL A 868 49.98 11.65 -43.30
CA VAL A 868 49.72 12.09 -41.93
C VAL A 868 50.00 13.59 -41.84
N PHE A 869 49.05 14.34 -41.28
CA PHE A 869 49.14 15.76 -41.00
C PHE A 869 49.34 15.96 -39.50
N GLN A 870 50.42 16.66 -39.13
CA GLN A 870 50.77 16.95 -37.75
C GLN A 870 50.77 18.47 -37.54
N ALA A 871 50.20 18.89 -36.42
CA ALA A 871 50.29 20.26 -35.94
C ALA A 871 51.25 20.33 -34.76
N LEU A 872 52.19 21.27 -34.82
CA LEU A 872 53.00 21.69 -33.69
C LEU A 872 52.31 22.90 -33.03
N PHE A 873 51.76 22.67 -31.85
CA PHE A 873 51.25 23.71 -30.96
C PHE A 873 52.38 24.13 -30.04
N PHE A 874 52.77 25.40 -30.02
CA PHE A 874 53.77 25.91 -29.08
C PHE A 874 53.42 27.28 -28.54
N SER A 875 53.78 27.50 -27.27
CA SER A 875 53.70 28.80 -26.61
C SER A 875 55.09 29.17 -26.08
N ASN A 876 55.36 30.47 -25.93
CA ASN A 876 56.62 30.98 -25.44
C ASN A 876 56.44 32.19 -24.51
N GLY A 877 57.42 32.39 -23.64
CA GLY A 877 57.41 33.51 -22.70
C GLY A 877 58.64 33.49 -21.78
N THR A 878 58.55 34.20 -20.66
CA THR A 878 59.62 34.29 -19.66
C THR A 878 59.11 33.89 -18.28
N CYS A 879 59.87 33.05 -17.58
CA CYS A 879 59.64 32.68 -16.18
C CYS A 879 59.89 33.90 -15.27
N GLU A 880 59.39 33.86 -14.03
CA GLU A 880 59.68 34.90 -13.01
C GLU A 880 61.19 35.06 -12.74
N ASN A 881 61.98 34.00 -12.92
CA ASN A 881 63.43 34.01 -12.81
C ASN A 881 64.17 34.54 -14.07
N GLY A 882 63.43 35.07 -15.05
CA GLY A 882 63.96 35.67 -16.27
C GLY A 882 64.41 34.67 -17.34
N MET A 883 64.34 33.36 -17.11
CA MET A 883 64.63 32.38 -18.16
C MET A 883 63.50 32.35 -19.21
N PRO A 884 63.83 32.36 -20.52
CA PRO A 884 62.85 32.12 -21.56
C PRO A 884 62.42 30.65 -21.52
N TRP A 885 61.12 30.41 -21.60
CA TRP A 885 60.54 29.09 -21.75
C TRP A 885 59.87 28.96 -23.12
N THR A 886 59.90 27.75 -23.64
CA THR A 886 59.14 27.35 -24.84
C THR A 886 58.65 25.94 -24.58
N PHE A 887 57.34 25.75 -24.49
CA PHE A 887 56.74 24.42 -24.40
C PHE A 887 55.75 24.23 -25.54
N GLY A 888 55.59 22.99 -25.97
CA GLY A 888 54.75 22.68 -27.11
C GLY A 888 54.72 21.18 -27.40
N GLY A 889 53.65 20.76 -28.06
CA GLY A 889 53.38 19.38 -28.42
C GLY A 889 53.19 19.25 -29.93
N ARG A 890 53.62 18.11 -30.47
CA ARG A 890 53.37 17.69 -31.84
C ARG A 890 52.25 16.65 -31.79
N HIS A 891 51.14 16.93 -32.45
CA HIS A 891 49.94 16.08 -32.43
C HIS A 891 49.48 15.77 -33.85
N ASP A 892 49.03 14.54 -34.10
CA ASP A 892 48.37 14.19 -35.36
C ASP A 892 47.01 14.91 -35.40
N VAL A 893 46.75 15.70 -36.44
CA VAL A 893 45.48 16.44 -36.64
C VAL A 893 44.67 15.91 -37.82
N GLY A 894 45.30 15.10 -38.69
CA GLY A 894 44.60 14.46 -39.80
C GLY A 894 45.39 13.31 -40.43
N ARG A 895 44.66 12.37 -41.00
CA ARG A 895 45.17 11.20 -41.73
C ARG A 895 44.36 11.03 -43.00
N ASN A 896 45.03 10.83 -44.14
CA ASN A 896 44.38 10.60 -45.41
C ASN A 896 45.07 9.46 -46.18
N THR A 897 44.34 8.36 -46.37
CA THR A 897 44.79 7.15 -47.08
C THR A 897 44.31 7.16 -48.53
N THR A 898 44.96 6.39 -49.40
CA THR A 898 44.58 6.29 -50.83
C THR A 898 43.17 5.72 -51.10
N SER A 899 42.51 5.16 -50.08
CA SER A 899 41.14 4.65 -50.11
C SER A 899 40.10 5.58 -49.47
N SER A 900 40.54 6.64 -48.80
CA SER A 900 39.69 7.65 -48.15
C SER A 900 39.18 8.69 -49.15
N THR A 901 37.90 9.06 -49.04
CA THR A 901 37.29 10.17 -49.79
C THR A 901 37.00 11.40 -48.92
N SER A 902 37.33 11.38 -47.63
CA SER A 902 37.10 12.52 -46.73
C SER A 902 38.11 13.63 -46.98
N GLN A 903 37.62 14.87 -47.11
CA GLN A 903 38.46 16.07 -47.21
C GLN A 903 38.79 16.69 -45.85
N VAL A 904 38.11 16.25 -44.79
CA VAL A 904 38.26 16.77 -43.42
C VAL A 904 38.48 15.65 -42.42
N THR A 905 39.22 15.95 -41.36
CA THR A 905 39.47 15.09 -40.21
C THR A 905 39.19 15.82 -38.92
N ARG A 906 38.96 15.07 -37.84
CA ARG A 906 38.68 15.62 -36.50
C ARG A 906 39.68 15.05 -35.51
N PHE A 907 40.05 15.84 -34.53
CA PHE A 907 41.06 15.48 -33.54
C PHE A 907 40.71 16.04 -32.17
N ALA A 908 41.23 15.42 -31.13
CA ALA A 908 41.11 15.89 -29.74
C ALA A 908 42.38 15.51 -28.96
N ASN A 909 43.08 16.50 -28.44
CA ASN A 909 44.37 16.34 -27.77
C ASN A 909 44.43 17.12 -26.46
N LEU A 910 45.42 16.78 -25.64
CA LEU A 910 45.77 17.48 -24.42
C LEU A 910 47.03 18.31 -24.66
N LEU A 911 47.06 19.54 -24.13
CA LEU A 911 48.22 20.43 -24.17
C LEU A 911 48.75 20.64 -22.75
N ASN A 912 50.07 20.59 -22.60
CA ASN A 912 50.74 20.95 -21.35
C ASN A 912 50.54 22.45 -21.04
N THR A 913 50.73 22.86 -19.79
CA THR A 913 50.62 24.26 -19.34
C THR A 913 51.69 24.58 -18.31
N LEU A 914 52.02 25.85 -18.09
CA LEU A 914 52.99 26.23 -17.04
C LEU A 914 52.38 26.31 -15.65
N GLU A 915 51.06 26.32 -15.55
CA GLU A 915 50.36 26.25 -14.28
C GLU A 915 50.39 24.83 -13.69
N ASP A 916 50.74 23.80 -14.48
CA ASP A 916 51.14 22.49 -14.00
C ASP A 916 52.57 22.54 -13.40
N PRO A 917 52.76 22.17 -12.11
CA PRO A 917 54.07 22.12 -11.48
C PRO A 917 55.09 21.20 -12.15
N LYS A 918 54.65 20.09 -12.79
CA LYS A 918 55.56 19.17 -13.49
C LYS A 918 56.22 19.91 -14.67
N THR A 919 55.41 20.56 -15.52
CA THR A 919 55.84 21.35 -16.68
C THR A 919 56.60 22.62 -16.28
N LEU A 920 56.17 23.30 -15.20
CA LEU A 920 56.85 24.48 -14.66
C LEU A 920 58.28 24.17 -14.20
N ASN A 921 58.47 23.07 -13.46
CA ASN A 921 59.79 22.64 -13.00
C ASN A 921 60.70 22.29 -14.19
N GLN A 922 60.20 21.50 -15.14
CA GLN A 922 60.97 21.13 -16.35
C GLN A 922 61.40 22.36 -17.16
N SER A 923 60.51 23.35 -17.33
CA SER A 923 60.73 24.53 -18.18
C SER A 923 61.54 25.63 -17.48
N CYS A 924 61.18 25.98 -16.25
CA CYS A 924 61.76 27.08 -15.49
C CYS A 924 62.88 26.66 -14.52
N LYS A 925 63.18 25.35 -14.39
CA LYS A 925 64.21 24.77 -13.51
C LYS A 925 64.14 25.29 -12.07
N ILE A 926 62.92 25.50 -11.58
CA ILE A 926 62.68 25.83 -10.18
C ILE A 926 63.03 24.58 -9.37
N ALA A 927 63.90 24.73 -8.36
CA ALA A 927 64.41 23.57 -7.61
C ALA A 927 63.22 22.74 -7.08
N PRO A 928 63.18 21.42 -7.31
CA PRO A 928 62.14 20.58 -6.74
C PRO A 928 62.25 20.67 -5.22
N ASP A 929 61.14 21.00 -4.56
CA ASP A 929 61.08 20.94 -3.11
C ASP A 929 61.39 19.49 -2.70
N THR A 930 62.47 19.30 -1.95
CA THR A 930 63.20 18.01 -1.80
C THR A 930 62.42 16.92 -1.07
N THR A 931 61.17 17.20 -0.73
CA THR A 931 60.21 16.37 -0.03
C THR A 931 59.19 15.69 -0.96
N GLY A 932 59.07 16.13 -2.22
CA GLY A 932 57.95 15.72 -3.09
C GLY A 932 56.57 16.07 -2.53
N ALA A 933 56.50 17.03 -1.60
CA ALA A 933 55.34 17.26 -0.72
C ALA A 933 54.29 18.24 -1.24
N ARG A 934 54.50 18.85 -2.42
CA ARG A 934 53.43 19.53 -3.17
C ARG A 934 53.12 18.78 -4.46
N ARG A 935 52.18 17.85 -4.35
CA ARG A 935 51.12 17.80 -5.37
C ARG A 935 50.07 18.83 -4.91
N ASP A 936 49.69 19.74 -5.79
CA ASP A 936 48.89 20.90 -5.40
C ASP A 936 47.40 20.53 -5.29
N ALA A 937 46.67 21.23 -4.41
CA ALA A 937 45.23 21.05 -4.20
C ALA A 937 44.34 21.40 -5.41
N SER A 938 44.94 21.70 -6.57
CA SER A 938 44.24 22.00 -7.81
C SER A 938 45.02 21.51 -9.03
N HIS A 939 44.37 20.72 -9.88
CA HIS A 939 44.91 20.25 -11.16
C HIS A 939 44.60 21.24 -12.29
N TRP A 940 45.49 21.33 -13.28
CA TRP A 940 45.30 22.15 -14.48
C TRP A 940 45.37 21.26 -15.73
N GLN A 941 44.33 21.34 -16.57
CA GLN A 941 44.28 20.64 -17.86
C GLN A 941 44.00 21.65 -18.99
N THR A 942 44.68 21.53 -20.11
CA THR A 942 44.25 22.22 -21.35
C THR A 942 43.87 21.19 -22.40
N TYR A 943 42.66 21.37 -22.94
CA TYR A 943 42.10 20.57 -24.01
C TYR A 943 42.20 21.36 -25.32
N VAL A 944 42.51 20.67 -26.41
CA VAL A 944 42.41 21.20 -27.77
C VAL A 944 41.65 20.21 -28.65
N TRP A 945 40.67 20.68 -29.40
CA TRP A 945 39.95 19.85 -30.35
C TRP A 945 39.44 20.66 -31.53
N GLY A 946 39.03 19.97 -32.60
CA GLY A 946 38.46 20.64 -33.76
C GLY A 946 38.42 19.79 -35.03
N GLN A 947 38.23 20.50 -36.15
CA GLN A 947 38.18 19.92 -37.49
C GLN A 947 39.28 20.56 -38.38
N PHE A 948 40.07 19.71 -39.03
CA PHE A 948 41.16 20.08 -39.93
C PHE A 948 40.80 19.73 -41.39
N ASP A 949 41.04 20.67 -42.32
CA ASP A 949 40.80 20.51 -43.75
C ASP A 949 42.11 20.25 -44.51
N HIS A 950 42.20 19.08 -45.16
CA HIS A 950 43.39 18.62 -45.88
C HIS A 950 43.71 19.44 -47.14
N VAL A 951 42.74 20.17 -47.68
CA VAL A 951 42.87 20.98 -48.90
C VAL A 951 43.24 22.41 -48.54
N LYS A 952 42.66 22.99 -47.48
CA LYS A 952 43.00 24.32 -46.98
C LYS A 952 44.35 24.37 -46.25
N TYR A 953 44.80 23.24 -45.68
CA TYR A 953 45.89 23.20 -44.68
C TYR A 953 45.60 24.06 -43.45
N ASP A 954 44.31 24.14 -43.07
CA ASP A 954 43.81 25.02 -42.02
C ASP A 954 42.67 24.35 -41.24
N PHE A 955 42.28 24.92 -40.11
CA PHE A 955 41.24 24.41 -39.23
C PHE A 955 39.88 25.07 -39.54
N ASP A 956 38.86 24.27 -39.84
CA ASP A 956 37.47 24.77 -39.96
C ASP A 956 36.90 25.16 -38.59
N LEU A 957 37.37 24.48 -37.54
CA LEU A 957 37.08 24.76 -36.13
C LEU A 957 38.32 24.39 -35.32
N LEU A 958 38.74 25.27 -34.41
CA LEU A 958 39.78 25.03 -33.42
C LEU A 958 39.37 25.63 -32.08
N GLU A 959 39.18 24.77 -31.08
CA GLU A 959 38.82 25.16 -29.72
C GLU A 959 39.95 24.78 -28.76
N ILE A 960 40.41 25.74 -27.95
CA ILE A 960 41.42 25.53 -26.91
C ILE A 960 40.85 26.04 -25.59
N TRP A 961 40.72 25.15 -24.61
CA TRP A 961 40.11 25.44 -23.31
C TRP A 961 41.02 25.00 -22.18
N LYS A 962 41.24 25.90 -21.22
CA LYS A 962 42.08 25.69 -20.05
C LYS A 962 41.18 25.60 -18.82
N CYS A 963 41.31 24.51 -18.07
CA CYS A 963 40.45 24.19 -16.94
C CYS A 963 41.27 23.96 -15.66
N ARG A 964 40.81 24.55 -14.56
CA ARG A 964 41.32 24.31 -13.21
C ARG A 964 40.33 23.45 -12.42
N TYR A 965 40.80 22.38 -11.79
CA TYR A 965 39.97 21.47 -11.01
C TYR A 965 40.28 21.57 -9.54
N ASN A 966 39.24 21.76 -8.72
CA ASN A 966 39.32 21.81 -7.26
C ASN A 966 38.32 20.82 -6.65
N TRP A 967 38.62 20.29 -5.47
CA TRP A 967 37.67 19.48 -4.68
C TRP A 967 36.66 20.36 -3.94
N TRP A 968 35.37 19.98 -4.03
CA TRP A 968 34.26 20.58 -3.31
C TRP A 968 33.47 19.53 -2.52
N GLN A 969 32.96 19.93 -1.37
CA GLN A 969 32.02 19.16 -0.56
C GLN A 969 30.59 19.63 -0.90
N VAL A 970 29.73 18.70 -1.28
CA VAL A 970 28.31 18.96 -1.62
C VAL A 970 27.44 17.99 -0.82
N ALA A 971 26.32 18.45 -0.27
CA ALA A 971 25.33 17.55 0.34
C ALA A 971 24.49 16.89 -0.76
N VAL A 972 24.31 15.58 -0.66
CA VAL A 972 23.60 14.77 -1.66
C VAL A 972 22.56 13.91 -0.96
N ASP A 973 21.31 14.02 -1.40
CA ASP A 973 20.24 13.11 -0.98
C ASP A 973 20.33 11.82 -1.82
N VAL A 974 20.71 10.72 -1.17
CA VAL A 974 20.88 9.38 -1.74
C VAL A 974 19.73 8.49 -1.24
N ASP A 975 18.88 8.02 -2.14
CA ASP A 975 17.98 6.91 -1.84
C ASP A 975 18.80 5.60 -1.94
N MET A 976 18.74 4.77 -0.90
CA MET A 976 19.44 3.49 -0.78
C MET A 976 18.44 2.37 -0.53
N MET A 977 18.80 1.14 -0.91
CA MET A 977 18.01 -0.06 -0.69
C MET A 977 18.81 -1.22 -0.11
N ARG A 978 18.13 -2.09 0.63
CA ARG A 978 18.73 -3.26 1.26
C ARG A 978 18.85 -4.42 0.27
N VAL A 979 20.08 -4.88 0.05
CA VAL A 979 20.39 -6.08 -0.74
C VAL A 979 21.12 -7.05 0.18
N GLY A 980 20.40 -8.07 0.66
CA GLY A 980 20.91 -9.02 1.66
C GLY A 980 21.21 -8.36 3.02
N GLU A 981 22.50 -8.31 3.38
CA GLU A 981 22.99 -7.67 4.61
C GLU A 981 23.60 -6.28 4.37
N GLU A 982 23.56 -5.76 3.15
CA GLU A 982 24.18 -4.49 2.77
C GLU A 982 23.19 -3.44 2.25
N LEU A 983 23.65 -2.19 2.19
CA LEU A 983 22.94 -1.07 1.57
C LEU A 983 23.62 -0.63 0.27
N VAL A 984 22.83 -0.58 -0.79
CA VAL A 984 23.27 -0.20 -2.15
C VAL A 984 22.44 1.00 -2.60
N VAL A 985 23.03 1.91 -3.40
CA VAL A 985 22.31 3.06 -3.97
C VAL A 985 21.16 2.56 -4.85
N ASP A 986 19.94 3.02 -4.58
CA ASP A 986 18.74 2.64 -5.31
C ASP A 986 18.65 3.38 -6.65
N GLN A 987 19.15 2.74 -7.71
CA GLN A 987 19.12 3.30 -9.05
C GLN A 987 17.70 3.36 -9.66
N THR A 988 16.71 2.65 -9.09
CA THR A 988 15.35 2.56 -9.65
C THR A 988 14.52 3.83 -9.44
N ASN A 989 14.79 4.57 -8.36
CA ASN A 989 14.13 5.84 -8.03
C ASN A 989 14.83 7.08 -8.63
N GLY A 990 15.92 6.88 -9.36
CA GLY A 990 16.70 7.91 -10.06
C GLY A 990 18.11 8.10 -9.48
N PRO A 991 18.94 8.96 -10.11
CA PRO A 991 20.28 9.27 -9.58
C PRO A 991 20.21 10.04 -8.24
N PRO A 992 21.26 9.95 -7.41
CA PRO A 992 21.45 10.81 -6.24
C PRO A 992 21.26 12.30 -6.57
N ARG A 993 20.67 13.05 -5.65
CA ARG A 993 20.30 14.45 -5.88
C ARG A 993 21.24 15.38 -5.13
N GLU A 994 22.04 16.12 -5.89
CA GLU A 994 22.94 17.13 -5.35
C GLU A 994 22.18 18.39 -4.91
N ASP A 995 22.49 18.92 -3.72
CA ASP A 995 22.04 20.23 -3.27
C ASP A 995 23.13 21.27 -3.59
N GLU A 996 23.07 21.87 -4.78
CA GLU A 996 24.04 22.87 -5.24
C GLU A 996 24.19 24.05 -4.27
N GLY A 997 23.13 24.41 -3.53
CA GLY A 997 23.15 25.48 -2.52
C GLY A 997 24.02 25.15 -1.29
N SER A 998 24.38 23.88 -1.11
CA SER A 998 25.26 23.41 -0.04
C SER A 998 26.74 23.29 -0.44
N ALA A 999 27.06 23.50 -1.73
CA ALA A 999 28.39 23.30 -2.27
C ALA A 999 29.41 24.27 -1.67
N ARG A 1000 30.49 23.73 -1.10
CA ARG A 1000 31.60 24.51 -0.52
C ARG A 1000 32.95 23.89 -0.87
N PRO A 1001 34.03 24.68 -1.05
CA PRO A 1001 35.38 24.12 -1.17
C PRO A 1001 35.75 23.35 0.12
N PHE A 1002 36.59 22.33 0.00
CA PHE A 1002 37.13 21.63 1.18
C PHE A 1002 37.92 22.60 2.08
N SER A 1003 37.81 22.39 3.40
CA SER A 1003 38.53 23.20 4.40
C SER A 1003 40.02 22.82 4.53
N TRP A 1004 40.43 21.69 3.98
CA TRP A 1004 41.83 21.23 3.89
C TRP A 1004 42.20 20.88 2.45
N ALA A 1005 43.50 20.88 2.16
CA ALA A 1005 44.04 20.54 0.85
C ALA A 1005 44.00 19.03 0.61
N VAL A 1006 43.12 18.57 -0.29
CA VAL A 1006 43.10 17.21 -0.83
C VAL A 1006 43.75 17.23 -2.21
N ASP A 1007 44.64 16.29 -2.46
CA ASP A 1007 45.35 16.14 -3.74
C ASP A 1007 44.39 15.64 -4.85
N VAL A 1008 44.64 16.03 -6.11
CA VAL A 1008 43.93 15.47 -7.26
C VAL A 1008 44.75 14.27 -7.75
N PRO A 1009 44.23 13.04 -7.69
CA PRO A 1009 45.02 11.85 -8.01
C PRO A 1009 45.41 11.79 -9.48
N ASP A 1010 46.55 11.15 -9.75
CA ASP A 1010 47.08 10.98 -11.11
C ASP A 1010 46.27 9.88 -11.84
N TYR A 1011 45.35 10.33 -12.69
CA TYR A 1011 44.32 9.49 -13.31
C TYR A 1011 44.81 8.71 -14.54
N GLU A 1012 46.00 9.00 -15.07
CA GLU A 1012 46.53 8.38 -16.30
C GLU A 1012 46.56 6.84 -16.21
N LYS A 1013 46.92 6.31 -15.03
CA LYS A 1013 47.00 4.85 -14.75
C LYS A 1013 45.65 4.15 -14.81
N ALA A 1014 44.56 4.90 -14.64
CA ALA A 1014 43.21 4.39 -14.50
C ALA A 1014 42.42 4.43 -15.83
N LEU A 1015 43.05 4.91 -16.91
CA LEU A 1015 42.46 4.96 -18.25
C LEU A 1015 42.50 3.59 -18.94
N PRO A 1016 41.39 3.11 -19.52
CA PRO A 1016 41.38 1.83 -20.24
C PRO A 1016 42.16 1.89 -21.54
N VAL A 1017 42.87 0.81 -21.88
CA VAL A 1017 43.45 0.64 -23.23
C VAL A 1017 42.31 0.35 -24.21
N VAL A 1018 41.77 1.42 -24.80
CA VAL A 1018 40.64 1.40 -25.73
C VAL A 1018 41.11 1.68 -27.15
N PHE A 1019 40.64 0.86 -28.09
CA PHE A 1019 40.89 1.07 -29.51
C PHE A 1019 39.63 1.57 -30.20
N VAL A 1020 39.76 2.71 -30.85
CA VAL A 1020 38.78 3.29 -31.79
C VAL A 1020 39.10 2.76 -33.20
N ALA A 1021 38.25 3.04 -34.19
CA ALA A 1021 38.44 2.60 -35.59
C ALA A 1021 39.83 2.98 -36.13
N GLU A 1022 40.41 2.12 -36.98
CA GLU A 1022 41.81 2.20 -37.40
C GLU A 1022 42.21 3.56 -38.04
N GLN A 1023 41.26 4.19 -38.75
CA GLN A 1023 41.43 5.51 -39.37
C GLN A 1023 41.45 6.70 -38.39
N THR A 1024 41.19 6.46 -37.10
CA THR A 1024 41.19 7.49 -36.03
C THR A 1024 42.34 7.33 -35.04
N VAL A 1025 43.21 6.34 -35.25
CA VAL A 1025 44.38 6.08 -34.40
C VAL A 1025 45.28 7.32 -34.36
N ASN A 1026 45.67 7.73 -33.16
CA ASN A 1026 46.46 8.93 -32.83
C ASN A 1026 45.82 10.30 -33.11
N LEU A 1027 44.64 10.40 -33.73
CA LEU A 1027 43.90 11.67 -33.85
C LEU A 1027 43.24 12.10 -32.53
N ILE A 1028 42.97 11.13 -31.64
CA ILE A 1028 42.45 11.36 -30.29
C ILE A 1028 43.51 10.89 -29.28
N HIS A 1029 43.82 11.73 -28.29
CA HIS A 1029 44.69 11.40 -27.16
C HIS A 1029 44.09 10.24 -26.33
N ASP A 1030 44.93 9.36 -25.79
CA ASP A 1030 44.48 8.11 -25.13
C ASP A 1030 43.40 8.36 -24.05
N ASP A 1031 43.60 9.36 -23.18
CA ASP A 1031 42.65 9.88 -22.17
C ASP A 1031 41.23 10.14 -22.68
N LEU A 1032 41.10 10.53 -23.95
CA LEU A 1032 39.84 10.99 -24.55
C LEU A 1032 39.22 9.90 -25.45
N LYS A 1033 39.94 8.83 -25.79
CA LYS A 1033 39.45 7.74 -26.67
C LYS A 1033 38.21 7.05 -26.12
N ALA A 1034 38.13 6.87 -24.80
CA ALA A 1034 37.01 6.20 -24.15
C ALA A 1034 35.72 7.05 -24.10
N LEU A 1035 35.78 8.34 -24.46
CA LEU A 1035 34.62 9.25 -24.48
C LEU A 1035 33.86 9.22 -25.81
N VAL A 1036 34.47 8.67 -26.86
CA VAL A 1036 33.88 8.57 -28.19
C VAL A 1036 33.14 7.23 -28.33
N GLU A 1037 32.05 7.23 -29.12
CA GLU A 1037 31.34 6.00 -29.49
C GLU A 1037 32.32 4.93 -30.05
N PRO A 1038 32.18 3.64 -29.66
CA PRO A 1038 31.04 3.05 -28.94
C PRO A 1038 31.11 3.11 -27.40
N TYR A 1039 32.21 3.60 -26.81
CA TYR A 1039 32.45 3.46 -25.36
C TYR A 1039 31.87 4.61 -24.55
N GLY A 1040 31.88 5.82 -25.12
CA GLY A 1040 31.28 7.01 -24.52
C GLY A 1040 30.06 7.55 -25.28
N THR A 1041 29.61 8.73 -24.85
CA THR A 1041 28.41 9.46 -25.30
C THR A 1041 28.69 10.45 -26.44
N LEU A 1042 29.96 10.69 -26.76
CA LEU A 1042 30.40 11.66 -27.74
C LEU A 1042 30.49 11.04 -29.13
N LYS A 1043 29.89 11.69 -30.12
CA LYS A 1043 30.03 11.27 -31.52
C LYS A 1043 31.28 11.88 -32.11
N PHE A 1044 31.96 11.14 -32.99
CA PHE A 1044 33.17 11.63 -33.63
C PHE A 1044 32.91 12.88 -34.48
N GLU A 1045 31.69 13.06 -35.02
CA GLU A 1045 31.28 14.27 -35.73
C GLU A 1045 31.13 15.51 -34.83
N GLU A 1046 30.75 15.34 -33.56
CA GLU A 1046 30.47 16.45 -32.64
C GLU A 1046 31.73 17.28 -32.31
N LEU A 1047 32.92 16.66 -32.38
CA LEU A 1047 34.22 17.33 -32.22
C LEU A 1047 34.48 18.43 -33.26
N GLY A 1048 33.76 18.42 -34.39
CA GLY A 1048 33.97 19.37 -35.49
C GLY A 1048 32.86 20.42 -35.67
N ASP A 1049 31.85 20.47 -34.81
CA ASP A 1049 30.71 21.38 -34.93
C ASP A 1049 30.61 22.31 -33.71
N ALA A 1050 30.64 23.62 -33.98
CA ALA A 1050 30.59 24.69 -32.98
C ALA A 1050 29.34 24.63 -32.08
N ARG A 1051 28.28 23.92 -32.47
CA ARG A 1051 27.07 23.73 -31.65
C ARG A 1051 27.27 22.84 -30.43
N TRP A 1052 28.31 21.99 -30.43
CA TRP A 1052 28.52 20.97 -29.40
C TRP A 1052 29.71 21.26 -28.49
N VAL A 1053 30.35 22.43 -28.61
CA VAL A 1053 31.53 22.84 -27.81
C VAL A 1053 31.27 22.67 -26.31
N ASP A 1054 30.12 23.13 -25.80
CA ASP A 1054 29.76 22.99 -24.39
C ASP A 1054 29.57 21.51 -23.98
N LYS A 1055 28.99 20.67 -24.85
CA LYS A 1055 28.81 19.22 -24.61
C LYS A 1055 30.16 18.49 -24.58
N VAL A 1056 31.05 18.80 -25.52
CA VAL A 1056 32.40 18.22 -25.59
C VAL A 1056 33.19 18.58 -24.33
N LEU A 1057 33.16 19.85 -23.92
CA LEU A 1057 33.85 20.34 -22.73
C LEU A 1057 33.29 19.72 -21.44
N ASP A 1058 31.96 19.61 -21.32
CA ASP A 1058 31.31 18.95 -20.17
C ASP A 1058 31.67 17.46 -20.07
N GLU A 1059 31.74 16.75 -21.21
CA GLU A 1059 32.12 15.34 -21.26
C GLU A 1059 33.60 15.13 -20.88
N PHE A 1060 34.50 16.00 -21.36
CA PHE A 1060 35.92 16.01 -20.97
C PHE A 1060 36.11 16.29 -19.46
N ASN A 1061 35.40 17.28 -18.93
CA ASN A 1061 35.39 17.61 -17.50
C ASN A 1061 34.86 16.46 -16.65
N THR A 1062 33.74 15.86 -17.07
CA THR A 1062 33.07 14.79 -16.35
C THR A 1062 33.92 13.52 -16.33
N ASN A 1063 34.69 13.24 -17.39
CA ASN A 1063 35.65 12.12 -17.40
C ASN A 1063 36.69 12.25 -16.29
N LEU A 1064 37.33 13.41 -16.17
CA LEU A 1064 38.35 13.65 -15.14
C LEU A 1064 37.73 13.61 -13.74
N ALA A 1065 36.57 14.25 -13.54
CA ALA A 1065 35.87 14.25 -12.26
C ALA A 1065 35.41 12.85 -11.84
N PHE A 1066 34.94 12.03 -12.79
CA PHE A 1066 34.56 10.63 -12.60
C PHE A 1066 35.76 9.83 -12.10
N MET A 1067 36.87 9.83 -12.84
CA MET A 1067 38.05 9.06 -12.47
C MET A 1067 38.68 9.52 -11.16
N SER A 1068 38.75 10.83 -10.93
CA SER A 1068 39.26 11.38 -9.69
C SER A 1068 38.42 10.96 -8.49
N ALA A 1069 37.08 10.92 -8.61
CA ALA A 1069 36.19 10.47 -7.54
C ALA A 1069 36.36 8.97 -7.23
N GLN A 1070 36.51 8.13 -8.25
CA GLN A 1070 36.79 6.70 -8.07
C GLN A 1070 38.13 6.47 -7.36
N ILE A 1071 39.21 7.12 -7.81
CA ILE A 1071 40.55 6.97 -7.20
C ILE A 1071 40.57 7.57 -5.78
N LEU A 1072 39.91 8.72 -5.54
CA LEU A 1072 39.81 9.32 -4.21
C LEU A 1072 39.18 8.34 -3.19
N SER A 1073 38.17 7.57 -3.62
CA SER A 1073 37.50 6.56 -2.80
C SER A 1073 38.42 5.41 -2.39
N LEU A 1074 39.35 4.99 -3.26
CA LEU A 1074 40.24 3.85 -3.06
C LEU A 1074 41.56 4.23 -2.36
N GLU A 1075 42.29 5.19 -2.92
CA GLU A 1075 43.65 5.55 -2.48
C GLU A 1075 43.64 6.57 -1.33
N ASN A 1076 42.74 7.56 -1.37
CA ASN A 1076 42.80 8.75 -0.50
C ASN A 1076 41.68 8.80 0.56
N ARG A 1077 41.07 7.65 0.86
CA ARG A 1077 40.20 7.44 2.02
C ARG A 1077 41.03 7.08 3.24
N LEU A 1078 40.82 7.80 4.33
CA LEU A 1078 41.51 7.67 5.63
C LEU A 1078 40.49 7.40 6.74
N ASP A 1079 40.87 6.61 7.74
CA ASP A 1079 40.04 6.34 8.91
C ASP A 1079 40.06 7.50 9.92
N ILE A 1080 39.09 7.52 10.85
CA ILE A 1080 39.09 8.45 11.99
C ILE A 1080 40.41 8.36 12.76
N GLY A 1081 41.04 9.51 13.00
CA GLY A 1081 42.27 9.60 13.82
C GLY A 1081 43.57 9.27 13.08
N GLN A 1082 43.51 8.94 11.78
CA GLN A 1082 44.69 8.89 10.93
C GLN A 1082 44.96 10.30 10.35
N ASP A 1083 46.17 10.82 10.53
CA ASP A 1083 46.61 12.09 9.93
C ASP A 1083 46.91 11.94 8.42
N SER A 1084 46.69 13.01 7.65
CA SER A 1084 47.10 13.11 6.25
C SER A 1084 48.49 13.75 6.13
N ARG A 1085 49.17 13.51 5.00
CA ARG A 1085 50.43 14.18 4.64
C ARG A 1085 50.30 15.71 4.56
N THR A 1086 49.14 16.23 4.16
CA THR A 1086 48.89 17.67 3.93
C THR A 1086 48.17 18.38 5.09
N ALA A 1087 47.48 17.63 5.96
CA ALA A 1087 46.72 18.17 7.08
C ALA A 1087 46.58 17.15 8.23
N PRO A 1088 46.60 17.57 9.51
CA PRO A 1088 46.24 16.70 10.62
C PRO A 1088 44.75 16.29 10.54
N PHE A 1089 44.39 15.21 11.23
CA PHE A 1089 43.02 14.74 11.32
C PHE A 1089 42.08 15.85 11.82
N PRO A 1090 41.04 16.26 11.05
CA PRO A 1090 40.04 17.22 11.51
C PRO A 1090 39.32 16.63 12.72
N GLY A 1091 39.25 17.40 13.82
CA GLY A 1091 38.73 16.88 15.08
C GLY A 1091 37.30 16.37 14.93
N ALA A 1092 36.90 15.37 15.73
CA ALA A 1092 35.63 14.65 15.56
C ALA A 1092 34.33 15.52 15.64
N GLY A 1093 34.43 16.81 15.98
CA GLY A 1093 33.32 17.78 15.91
C GLY A 1093 33.28 18.66 14.65
N GLU A 1094 34.25 18.53 13.73
CA GLU A 1094 34.31 19.26 12.45
C GLU A 1094 33.76 18.45 11.28
N LEU A 1095 33.74 17.11 11.40
CA LEU A 1095 33.04 16.23 10.45
C LEU A 1095 31.52 16.33 10.70
N PRO A 1096 30.70 16.59 9.68
CA PRO A 1096 29.25 16.69 9.86
C PRO A 1096 28.62 15.31 10.10
N ASP A 1097 27.77 15.19 11.12
CA ASP A 1097 26.89 14.04 11.28
C ASP A 1097 26.04 13.83 10.01
N VAL A 1098 25.94 12.58 9.56
CA VAL A 1098 25.10 12.21 8.41
C VAL A 1098 23.66 12.07 8.89
N GLU A 1099 22.75 12.86 8.31
CA GLU A 1099 21.31 12.74 8.58
C GLU A 1099 20.70 11.64 7.70
N VAL A 1100 20.17 10.60 8.33
CA VAL A 1100 19.56 9.45 7.67
C VAL A 1100 18.08 9.38 8.00
N VAL A 1101 17.22 9.50 6.99
CA VAL A 1101 15.76 9.38 7.12
C VAL A 1101 15.35 7.97 6.69
N VAL A 1102 15.32 7.05 7.66
CA VAL A 1102 14.72 5.72 7.48
C VAL A 1102 13.20 5.90 7.34
N THR A 1103 12.60 5.36 6.28
CA THR A 1103 11.17 5.51 6.00
C THR A 1103 10.45 4.17 6.19
N ASP A 1104 10.07 3.88 7.43
CA ASP A 1104 9.31 2.69 7.81
C ASP A 1104 7.88 2.77 7.23
N ARG A 1105 7.62 1.95 6.19
CA ARG A 1105 6.28 1.79 5.58
C ARG A 1105 5.45 0.64 6.19
N SER A 1106 5.99 -0.09 7.18
CA SER A 1106 5.33 -1.25 7.78
C SER A 1106 4.22 -0.86 8.75
N GLN A 1107 4.36 0.28 9.44
CA GLN A 1107 3.42 0.71 10.46
C GLN A 1107 2.05 1.06 9.88
N ARG A 1108 1.13 0.11 10.03
CA ARG A 1108 -0.31 0.32 9.90
C ARG A 1108 -0.80 1.13 11.09
N ARG A 1109 -1.35 2.32 10.83
CA ARG A 1109 -1.87 3.22 11.85
C ARG A 1109 -3.36 3.50 11.63
N LEU A 1110 -4.06 3.68 12.74
CA LEU A 1110 -5.47 4.05 12.74
C LEU A 1110 -5.61 5.54 12.39
N VAL A 1111 -6.08 5.86 11.19
CA VAL A 1111 -6.28 7.23 10.69
C VAL A 1111 -7.78 7.56 10.69
N GLN A 1112 -8.14 8.72 11.25
CA GLN A 1112 -9.51 9.19 11.25
C GLN A 1112 -9.84 9.91 9.94
N ASN A 1113 -10.90 9.48 9.23
CA ASN A 1113 -11.30 10.07 7.96
C ASN A 1113 -11.91 11.46 8.17
N ALA A 1114 -11.21 12.50 7.71
CA ALA A 1114 -11.61 13.90 7.90
C ALA A 1114 -12.98 14.20 7.27
N THR A 1115 -13.19 13.81 6.00
CA THR A 1115 -14.44 14.09 5.27
C THR A 1115 -15.66 13.47 5.95
N VAL A 1116 -15.57 12.20 6.35
CA VAL A 1116 -16.65 11.50 7.08
C VAL A 1116 -16.87 12.14 8.46
N THR A 1117 -15.78 12.50 9.16
CA THR A 1117 -15.87 13.17 10.46
C THR A 1117 -16.60 14.50 10.36
N TYR A 1118 -16.30 15.35 9.36
CA TYR A 1118 -16.99 16.63 9.18
C TYR A 1118 -18.49 16.44 8.89
N ILE A 1119 -18.88 15.43 8.11
CA ILE A 1119 -20.29 15.10 7.85
C ILE A 1119 -21.00 14.68 9.16
N VAL A 1120 -20.36 13.81 9.96
CA VAL A 1120 -20.89 13.37 11.26
C VAL A 1120 -21.01 14.55 12.23
N ILE A 1121 -19.99 15.40 12.34
CA ILE A 1121 -20.02 16.63 13.16
C ILE A 1121 -21.14 17.57 12.66
N GLY A 1122 -21.36 17.70 11.35
CA GLY A 1122 -22.46 18.50 10.80
C GLY A 1122 -23.84 17.98 11.22
N ILE A 1123 -24.05 16.65 11.14
CA ILE A 1123 -25.31 16.03 11.59
C ILE A 1123 -25.50 16.19 13.10
N LEU A 1124 -24.47 15.93 13.91
CA LEU A 1124 -24.53 16.08 15.36
C LEU A 1124 -24.71 17.55 15.79
N GLY A 1125 -24.09 18.48 15.08
CA GLY A 1125 -24.27 19.93 15.26
C GLY A 1125 -25.69 20.36 14.97
N PHE A 1126 -26.32 19.85 13.91
CA PHE A 1126 -27.74 20.06 13.63
C PHE A 1126 -28.64 19.47 14.73
N VAL A 1127 -28.36 18.24 15.19
CA VAL A 1127 -29.06 17.59 16.31
C VAL A 1127 -28.96 18.43 17.59
N ALA A 1128 -27.78 18.95 17.90
CA ALA A 1128 -27.57 19.82 19.06
C ALA A 1128 -28.32 21.16 18.89
N ALA A 1129 -28.21 21.81 17.73
CA ALA A 1129 -28.85 23.09 17.45
C ALA A 1129 -30.38 23.01 17.57
N VAL A 1130 -31.02 21.96 17.04
CA VAL A 1130 -32.48 21.77 17.17
C VAL A 1130 -32.89 21.57 18.64
N ASN A 1131 -32.15 20.77 19.41
CA ASN A 1131 -32.46 20.55 20.84
C ASN A 1131 -32.19 21.80 21.70
N VAL A 1132 -31.15 22.58 21.40
CA VAL A 1132 -30.91 23.88 22.05
C VAL A 1132 -32.06 24.84 21.69
N TRP A 1133 -32.52 24.87 20.44
CA TRP A 1133 -33.63 25.73 20.03
C TRP A 1133 -34.97 25.34 20.67
N THR A 1134 -35.26 24.05 20.84
CA THR A 1134 -36.46 23.61 21.59
C THR A 1134 -36.37 23.97 23.07
N ALA A 1135 -35.20 23.81 23.71
CA ALA A 1135 -34.97 24.21 25.09
C ALA A 1135 -35.08 25.75 25.29
N VAL A 1136 -34.42 26.54 24.43
CA VAL A 1136 -34.44 28.01 24.44
C VAL A 1136 -35.85 28.55 24.18
N SER A 1137 -36.57 28.01 23.18
CA SER A 1137 -37.96 28.43 22.94
C SER A 1137 -38.92 28.05 24.09
N GLY A 1138 -38.67 26.90 24.75
CA GLY A 1138 -39.37 26.54 25.99
C GLY A 1138 -39.05 27.45 27.19
N ALA A 1139 -37.82 27.98 27.27
CA ALA A 1139 -37.41 28.94 28.30
C ALA A 1139 -37.96 30.35 28.02
N ALA A 1140 -37.84 30.84 26.78
CA ALA A 1140 -38.31 32.17 26.36
C ALA A 1140 -39.82 32.37 26.60
N ARG A 1141 -40.62 31.30 26.47
CA ARG A 1141 -42.06 31.33 26.84
C ARG A 1141 -42.31 31.59 28.33
N ARG A 1142 -41.43 31.15 29.24
CA ARG A 1142 -41.55 31.44 30.69
C ARG A 1142 -41.39 32.93 30.98
N PHE A 1143 -40.74 33.67 30.08
CA PHE A 1143 -40.57 35.12 30.11
C PHE A 1143 -41.54 35.85 29.16
N GLY A 1144 -42.57 35.17 28.62
CA GLY A 1144 -43.62 35.78 27.80
C GLY A 1144 -43.29 36.02 26.32
N LEU A 1145 -42.11 35.67 25.82
CA LEU A 1145 -41.75 35.88 24.41
C LEU A 1145 -42.44 34.87 23.47
N ARG A 1146 -43.21 35.37 22.49
CA ARG A 1146 -43.99 34.58 21.49
C ARG A 1146 -43.11 33.91 20.42
N SER A 1147 -42.26 32.94 20.80
CA SER A 1147 -41.48 32.13 19.83
C SER A 1147 -42.34 31.03 19.17
N LYS A 1148 -42.92 31.33 17.99
CA LYS A 1148 -43.87 30.43 17.28
C LYS A 1148 -43.24 29.30 16.44
N LEU A 1149 -41.93 29.29 16.21
CA LEU A 1149 -41.37 28.57 15.05
C LEU A 1149 -41.12 27.06 15.23
N LEU A 1150 -40.76 26.57 16.43
CA LEU A 1150 -40.23 25.19 16.60
C LEU A 1150 -40.60 24.45 17.90
N SER A 1151 -41.51 24.96 18.73
CA SER A 1151 -41.98 24.24 19.94
C SER A 1151 -43.48 23.96 19.89
N MET A 1152 -43.86 22.68 19.97
CA MET A 1152 -45.23 22.23 20.17
C MET A 1152 -45.52 22.33 21.67
N ASP A 1153 -46.60 22.98 22.09
CA ASP A 1153 -46.88 23.06 23.53
C ASP A 1153 -47.52 21.76 23.99
N VAL A 1154 -46.74 20.89 24.63
CA VAL A 1154 -47.21 19.58 25.10
C VAL A 1154 -47.74 19.63 26.54
N ARG A 1155 -47.56 20.75 27.24
CA ARG A 1155 -48.10 20.94 28.60
C ARG A 1155 -49.60 21.17 28.51
N GLY A 1156 -50.40 20.52 29.35
CA GLY A 1156 -51.86 20.64 29.32
C GLY A 1156 -52.56 19.86 28.19
N VAL A 1157 -51.83 19.18 27.29
CA VAL A 1157 -52.44 18.49 26.14
C VAL A 1157 -52.93 17.10 26.49
N ALA A 1158 -52.19 16.34 27.32
CA ALA A 1158 -52.58 14.98 27.71
C ALA A 1158 -51.88 14.50 29.00
N PRO A 1159 -52.51 13.62 29.79
CA PRO A 1159 -51.94 13.05 31.01
C PRO A 1159 -50.88 11.99 30.75
N ASP A 1160 -50.23 11.54 31.82
CA ASP A 1160 -49.44 10.31 31.83
C ASP A 1160 -50.20 9.18 31.12
N ARG A 1161 -49.49 8.42 30.29
CA ARG A 1161 -50.03 7.24 29.57
C ARG A 1161 -51.22 7.54 28.65
N PHE A 1162 -51.30 8.73 28.05
CA PHE A 1162 -52.35 9.12 27.09
C PHE A 1162 -52.61 8.14 25.93
N GLY A 1163 -51.66 7.24 25.60
CA GLY A 1163 -51.85 6.17 24.62
C GLY A 1163 -52.62 4.93 25.14
N SER A 1164 -52.98 4.91 26.43
CA SER A 1164 -53.70 3.80 27.08
C SER A 1164 -55.19 3.77 26.70
N GLN A 1165 -55.82 2.62 26.94
CA GLN A 1165 -57.25 2.45 26.65
C GLN A 1165 -58.12 3.22 27.64
N GLU A 1166 -57.68 3.29 28.89
CA GLU A 1166 -58.34 4.00 29.97
C GLU A 1166 -58.35 5.52 29.74
N ALA A 1167 -57.19 6.11 29.41
CA ALA A 1167 -57.06 7.54 29.15
C ALA A 1167 -57.94 7.98 27.96
N MET A 1168 -57.98 7.18 26.89
CA MET A 1168 -58.77 7.47 25.70
C MET A 1168 -60.27 7.17 25.88
N ALA A 1169 -60.64 6.19 26.72
CA ALA A 1169 -62.03 5.97 27.12
C ALA A 1169 -62.54 7.15 27.96
N GLY A 1170 -61.76 7.58 28.96
CA GLY A 1170 -62.08 8.71 29.82
C GLY A 1170 -62.22 10.03 29.04
N LEU A 1171 -61.31 10.31 28.10
CA LEU A 1171 -61.38 11.51 27.25
C LEU A 1171 -62.66 11.57 26.39
N LEU A 1172 -63.19 10.42 25.98
CA LEU A 1172 -64.37 10.33 25.12
C LEU A 1172 -65.68 10.15 25.91
N TRP A 1173 -65.62 10.06 27.24
CA TRP A 1173 -66.79 10.02 28.10
C TRP A 1173 -67.61 11.31 27.99
N GLY A 1174 -68.94 11.20 27.87
CA GLY A 1174 -69.83 12.35 27.69
C GLY A 1174 -69.75 13.06 26.32
N SER A 1175 -68.93 12.59 25.39
CA SER A 1175 -68.75 13.25 24.08
C SER A 1175 -70.00 13.22 23.19
N ASN A 1176 -70.46 14.40 22.75
CA ASN A 1176 -71.48 14.51 21.70
C ASN A 1176 -71.04 13.90 20.35
N ALA A 1177 -69.72 13.84 20.08
CA ALA A 1177 -69.18 13.20 18.88
C ALA A 1177 -69.47 11.69 18.85
N MET A 1178 -69.49 11.01 20.00
CA MET A 1178 -69.85 9.58 20.06
C MET A 1178 -71.30 9.34 19.64
N GLN A 1179 -72.20 10.29 19.88
CA GLN A 1179 -73.59 10.23 19.41
C GLN A 1179 -73.70 10.52 17.90
N ARG A 1180 -72.95 11.51 17.39
CA ARG A 1180 -72.97 11.96 15.98
C ARG A 1180 -72.27 11.03 14.97
N VAL A 1181 -71.24 10.28 15.37
CA VAL A 1181 -70.48 9.37 14.47
C VAL A 1181 -71.34 8.20 13.97
N PRO A 1182 -71.27 7.78 12.69
CA PRO A 1182 -72.09 6.67 12.16
C PRO A 1182 -71.76 5.30 12.77
N GLY A 1183 -72.77 4.44 12.95
CA GLY A 1183 -72.63 3.11 13.55
C GLY A 1183 -72.76 1.96 12.54
N GLY A 1184 -71.78 1.06 12.50
CA GLY A 1184 -71.86 -0.23 11.79
C GLY A 1184 -71.37 -0.27 10.33
N GLU A 1185 -70.91 0.85 9.77
CA GLU A 1185 -70.43 0.95 8.39
C GLU A 1185 -68.92 0.68 8.27
N THR A 1186 -68.51 0.01 7.19
CA THR A 1186 -67.13 -0.51 7.03
C THR A 1186 -66.30 0.17 5.94
N LYS A 1187 -66.90 0.93 5.01
CA LYS A 1187 -66.14 1.65 3.98
C LYS A 1187 -65.72 3.03 4.46
N THR A 1188 -64.47 3.38 4.13
CA THR A 1188 -63.85 4.66 4.49
C THR A 1188 -64.64 5.85 3.94
N GLU A 1189 -65.07 5.77 2.68
CA GLU A 1189 -65.78 6.83 1.94
C GLU A 1189 -67.17 7.11 2.50
N GLU A 1190 -67.95 6.07 2.83
CA GLU A 1190 -69.29 6.19 3.42
C GLU A 1190 -69.25 6.89 4.79
N VAL A 1191 -68.30 6.50 5.66
CA VAL A 1191 -68.10 7.14 6.96
C VAL A 1191 -67.54 8.56 6.83
N HIS A 1192 -66.64 8.83 5.87
CA HIS A 1192 -66.15 10.19 5.63
C HIS A 1192 -67.25 11.09 5.08
N GLY A 1193 -68.10 10.62 4.17
CA GLY A 1193 -69.23 11.39 3.62
C GLY A 1193 -70.24 11.80 4.69
N LYS A 1194 -70.52 10.94 5.66
CA LYS A 1194 -71.39 11.27 6.81
C LYS A 1194 -70.76 12.17 7.87
N LEU A 1195 -69.45 12.42 7.77
CA LEU A 1195 -68.71 13.33 8.65
C LEU A 1195 -68.32 14.64 7.93
N ASP A 1196 -68.80 14.87 6.71
CA ASP A 1196 -68.57 16.13 6.01
C ASP A 1196 -69.32 17.29 6.69
N GLY A 1197 -68.74 18.49 6.64
CA GLY A 1197 -69.29 19.69 7.30
C GLY A 1197 -69.11 19.76 8.83
N MET A 1198 -68.84 18.65 9.53
CA MET A 1198 -68.61 18.68 10.98
C MET A 1198 -67.21 19.22 11.34
N ARG A 1199 -67.16 20.10 12.34
CA ARG A 1199 -65.91 20.60 12.95
C ARG A 1199 -65.69 19.95 14.31
N PHE A 1200 -64.47 19.53 14.60
CA PHE A 1200 -64.12 18.91 15.89
C PHE A 1200 -63.11 19.75 16.65
N ALA A 1201 -63.25 19.80 17.97
CA ALA A 1201 -62.30 20.41 18.89
C ALA A 1201 -62.16 19.56 20.16
N MET A 1202 -61.04 19.76 20.85
CA MET A 1202 -60.79 19.23 22.18
C MET A 1202 -60.78 20.40 23.17
N GLY A 1203 -61.44 20.24 24.32
CA GLY A 1203 -61.55 21.30 25.31
C GLY A 1203 -62.76 21.11 26.21
N TRP A 1204 -63.19 22.20 26.85
CA TRP A 1204 -64.36 22.20 27.72
C TRP A 1204 -65.64 22.32 26.90
N PHE A 1205 -66.56 21.40 27.16
CA PHE A 1205 -67.91 21.44 26.63
C PHE A 1205 -68.94 21.43 27.77
N ARG A 1206 -70.13 21.97 27.51
CA ARG A 1206 -71.24 22.03 28.45
C ARG A 1206 -72.54 21.59 27.78
N GLY A 1207 -73.19 20.58 28.36
CA GLY A 1207 -74.49 20.09 27.90
C GLY A 1207 -75.67 20.70 28.66
N ASP A 1208 -76.87 20.59 28.08
CA ASP A 1208 -78.13 21.02 28.70
C ASP A 1208 -78.42 20.28 30.01
N GLY A 1209 -78.05 20.89 31.14
CA GLY A 1209 -78.30 20.37 32.50
C GLY A 1209 -77.19 19.47 33.07
N GLU A 1210 -76.09 19.25 32.34
CA GLU A 1210 -74.94 18.48 32.81
C GLU A 1210 -73.77 19.38 33.26
N GLU A 1211 -72.84 18.81 34.04
CA GLU A 1211 -71.60 19.49 34.40
C GLU A 1211 -70.66 19.70 33.20
N ARG A 1212 -69.77 20.68 33.33
CA ARG A 1212 -68.67 20.88 32.36
C ARG A 1212 -67.81 19.62 32.24
N CYS A 1213 -67.64 19.13 31.03
CA CYS A 1213 -66.79 17.98 30.71
C CYS A 1213 -65.66 18.40 29.77
N PHE A 1214 -64.47 17.82 29.96
CA PHE A 1214 -63.33 18.02 29.07
C PHE A 1214 -63.26 16.83 28.10
N THR A 1215 -63.55 17.06 26.82
CA THR A 1215 -63.71 15.97 25.84
C THR A 1215 -63.36 16.42 24.41
N VAL A 1216 -63.39 15.48 23.46
CA VAL A 1216 -63.35 15.75 22.02
C VAL A 1216 -64.79 15.79 21.51
N GLY A 1217 -65.27 16.96 21.12
CA GLY A 1217 -66.67 17.19 20.71
C GLY A 1217 -66.83 17.79 19.32
N VAL A 1218 -68.06 17.78 18.81
CA VAL A 1218 -68.46 18.50 17.60
C VAL A 1218 -68.80 19.94 17.97
N VAL A 1219 -68.14 20.91 17.31
CA VAL A 1219 -68.32 22.35 17.55
C VAL A 1219 -69.47 22.89 16.70
N GLY A 1220 -70.39 23.63 17.33
CA GLY A 1220 -71.60 24.16 16.70
C GLY A 1220 -72.82 23.24 16.85
N ASP A 1221 -72.93 22.55 17.97
CA ASP A 1221 -74.06 21.73 18.35
C ASP A 1221 -74.94 22.48 19.36
N GLU A 1222 -76.22 22.69 19.07
CA GLU A 1222 -77.12 23.53 19.88
C GLU A 1222 -77.30 23.05 21.32
N LYS A 1223 -77.06 21.75 21.58
CA LYS A 1223 -77.22 21.11 22.91
C LYS A 1223 -75.90 20.88 23.66
N PHE A 1224 -74.77 21.32 23.08
CA PHE A 1224 -73.44 21.00 23.59
C PHE A 1224 -72.44 22.10 23.21
N GLU A 1225 -72.43 23.18 23.99
CA GLU A 1225 -71.64 24.38 23.71
C GLU A 1225 -70.16 24.16 24.04
N TYR A 1226 -69.27 24.71 23.20
CA TYR A 1226 -67.82 24.68 23.41
C TYR A 1226 -67.38 25.96 24.13
N GLU A 1227 -66.85 25.83 25.36
CA GLU A 1227 -66.29 26.96 26.09
C GLU A 1227 -64.83 27.22 25.63
N ASP A 1228 -64.61 28.34 24.94
CA ASP A 1228 -63.32 28.69 24.32
C ASP A 1228 -62.21 28.86 25.39
N GLY A 1229 -61.36 27.83 25.50
CA GLY A 1229 -60.42 27.62 26.60
C GLY A 1229 -59.16 28.48 26.63
N VAL A 1230 -59.19 29.75 26.18
CA VAL A 1230 -58.10 30.72 26.37
C VAL A 1230 -58.64 32.14 26.62
N LYS A 1231 -58.85 32.51 27.90
CA LYS A 1231 -58.98 33.93 28.28
C LYS A 1231 -57.59 34.60 28.24
N GLY A 1232 -57.19 35.08 27.07
CA GLY A 1232 -55.92 35.77 26.86
C GLY A 1232 -55.69 36.19 25.41
N GLU A 1233 -56.23 37.36 25.04
CA GLU A 1233 -56.05 38.03 23.74
C GLU A 1233 -56.40 37.24 22.47
N ARG A 1234 -57.63 37.43 21.99
CA ARG A 1234 -57.92 37.36 20.55
C ARG A 1234 -58.94 38.44 20.14
N LYS A 1235 -58.43 39.66 19.93
CA LYS A 1235 -59.08 40.64 19.05
C LYS A 1235 -58.28 40.77 17.77
N ASP A 1236 -59.03 40.74 16.67
CA ASP A 1236 -58.72 41.21 15.32
C ASP A 1236 -57.57 40.54 14.56
N VAL A 1237 -57.88 40.21 13.29
CA VAL A 1237 -57.09 40.46 12.06
C VAL A 1237 -57.37 39.38 10.99
N TYR A 1238 -57.83 39.87 9.82
CA TYR A 1238 -58.13 39.21 8.54
C TYR A 1238 -59.41 38.36 8.37
N GLU A 1239 -60.47 39.11 8.06
CA GLU A 1239 -61.48 38.81 7.05
C GLU A 1239 -60.89 38.98 5.63
N ARG A 1240 -60.70 37.86 4.91
CA ARG A 1240 -60.41 37.66 3.45
C ARG A 1240 -59.88 36.22 3.28
N VAL A 1241 -60.25 35.39 2.30
CA VAL A 1241 -61.08 35.53 1.09
C VAL A 1241 -61.94 34.26 0.96
N GLU A 1242 -63.26 34.40 0.77
CA GLU A 1242 -64.05 33.50 -0.08
C GLU A 1242 -64.73 34.39 -1.13
N GLY A 1243 -64.59 34.03 -2.41
CA GLY A 1243 -65.01 34.85 -3.55
C GLY A 1243 -63.92 34.90 -4.62
N GLY A 1244 -64.21 34.34 -5.79
CA GLY A 1244 -63.30 34.28 -6.93
C GLY A 1244 -63.40 32.98 -7.71
N GLU A 1245 -64.44 32.86 -8.54
CA GLU A 1245 -64.44 31.93 -9.67
C GLU A 1245 -63.46 32.39 -10.75
N ASP A 1246 -62.98 31.41 -11.50
CA ASP A 1246 -62.58 31.45 -12.92
C ASP A 1246 -61.33 32.18 -13.48
N GLU A 1247 -60.82 31.47 -14.50
CA GLU A 1247 -59.99 31.87 -15.65
C GLU A 1247 -58.46 32.10 -15.59
N ARG A 1248 -57.87 31.60 -16.69
CA ARG A 1248 -56.62 31.99 -17.38
C ARG A 1248 -55.24 31.55 -16.84
N GLY A 1249 -54.73 30.51 -17.51
CA GLY A 1249 -53.59 30.71 -18.42
C GLY A 1249 -52.21 30.25 -17.93
N PRO A 1250 -51.36 29.64 -18.78
CA PRO A 1250 -50.15 28.95 -18.32
C PRO A 1250 -48.87 29.79 -18.41
N LYS A 1251 -47.94 29.53 -17.49
CA LYS A 1251 -46.48 29.49 -17.70
C LYS A 1251 -45.86 28.45 -16.78
#